data_AF-A0A3G9JQ47-F1
#
_entry.id   AF-A0A3G9JQ47-F1
#
_cell.length_a   1.000
_cell.length_b   1.000
_cell.length_c   1.000
_cell.angle_alpha   90.00
_cell.angle_beta   90.00
_cell.angle_gamma   90.00
#
_symmetry.space_group_name_H-M   'P 1'
#
loop_
_entity.id
_entity.type
_entity.pdbx_description
1 polymer ?
#
loop_
_entity_poly.entity_id
_entity_poly.type
_entity_poly.pdbx_seq_one_letter_code
_entity_poly.pdbx_strand_id
1 'polypeptide(L)'
;MKRSVLRFLIVALITTMFSPLPSKVKASGALPEANVVWVNGAPFINVDGVNYAPMMLFINADVELAPAKAKLEAELEFADREDVKFVSVNLTFPWRSSDSGTRSWYYSKINTWLSFIAETYPNAYIIPRIWLGSHIPDLLADPSLDSERIAYTNQTKENVLSLGSAEWQSGMVEAIEDGIAHIEANPIYAQRVIGYHLAYGDGGEWFQYHYREYGNDVSPANKAAFRAWLLDKYGGEAQWAAAWGLSAIGPNDPVIHKEPSTANKAFLESVVNQDDIDFNAFTSDLVADSIIKAASAVKRVTMGKKLAMAFYGYLFELVDANSGHLGLKKVLAAGDIDMLASPVSYFDRGVGGIGSHMTTVDSVALHHKLWMIEDDSRTYLSEITPQNFPTAELTIEGHKRNISSAIVHRTGLWFMDLSSNGWLNDSSMWENIGNMQQFYKEYMQTAQPLKPDVAFIVDEQSMQYMSAGRQINSALLFNQRTNIYRSGLSYGMYLLEDILNGAVPDAKMYVFLNAHVLDTNERNQLNQLKNANRTFVWVYGADIIDTSALGAATGFTLSKATNVSPSSIIKINANASGPWSNLAGVQLALGLQSGSYPFFTISSPGSAAVIGRYGTSSTGQPAIVAQDFGTWKSVFVGSGNLDVNLLRAIADYAGVHKYMDAGDVLQTDKTFFSIHASSAGIKTLKLPVMSNVRDAFSGVLIGDTTDTVTFTMSNGETRWLVLEKPTAAKKYKFSNGFDLAAKGFTYSGYNSTFNTSTGVLEATVTNSSLGTGPILITPANLGVDADDNPHVNIRIRNVSGASVSRIYWTTDTSTSFGEDKTSAIAIGTNMGSYTNYSFDLSNHPNWSGTLNQLRFDLITGPGIVNGSKVYVDYVEIASKPPFAAERFTFATGFDLGAKGFTYSGYNASFNTSTGPLEVTVTNSSLGAGPILITPGRLGINAADHHYVNIRIRNLSGASSSRIYWTTGTSPTFGEDKASTISIGTNMGGYTNYSFDLSSNPNWAGMLDQLRFDLITGPGIVNGSKVYVDYVEIASAP
;
A
#
# COMPACT_ATOMS: atom_id res chain seq x y z
N MET A 1 -43.58 -11.77 -73.67
CA MET A 1 -43.65 -12.86 -72.67
C MET A 1 -42.23 -13.09 -72.16
N LYS A 2 -41.69 -12.38 -71.18
CA LYS A 2 -42.20 -11.51 -70.11
C LYS A 2 -42.77 -12.26 -68.90
N ARG A 3 -42.13 -11.97 -67.75
CA ARG A 3 -42.34 -12.43 -66.37
C ARG A 3 -42.02 -13.91 -66.08
N SER A 4 -40.73 -14.19 -65.86
CA SER A 4 -40.28 -15.16 -64.82
C SER A 4 -38.75 -15.26 -64.60
N VAL A 5 -37.87 -14.63 -65.41
CA VAL A 5 -36.40 -14.87 -65.33
C VAL A 5 -35.57 -13.77 -64.60
N LEU A 6 -36.19 -12.71 -64.05
CA LEU A 6 -35.48 -11.60 -63.38
C LEU A 6 -35.37 -11.70 -61.84
N ARG A 7 -35.67 -12.86 -61.22
CA ARG A 7 -35.63 -13.03 -59.74
C ARG A 7 -34.53 -13.96 -59.20
N PHE A 8 -33.67 -14.50 -60.05
CA PHE A 8 -32.64 -15.47 -59.62
C PHE A 8 -31.19 -15.08 -59.92
N LEU A 9 -30.91 -13.88 -60.45
CA LEU A 9 -29.55 -13.46 -60.84
C LEU A 9 -28.98 -12.23 -60.09
N ILE A 10 -29.66 -11.72 -59.05
CA ILE A 10 -29.15 -10.59 -58.22
C ILE A 10 -28.66 -11.06 -56.83
N VAL A 11 -28.87 -12.33 -56.46
CA VAL A 11 -28.53 -12.86 -55.12
C VAL A 11 -27.16 -13.60 -55.09
N ALA A 12 -26.48 -13.77 -56.23
CA ALA A 12 -25.25 -14.56 -56.32
C ALA A 12 -23.96 -13.77 -56.65
N LEU A 13 -23.97 -12.43 -56.57
CA LEU A 13 -22.79 -11.58 -56.83
C LEU A 13 -22.37 -10.67 -55.66
N ILE A 14 -22.89 -10.88 -54.46
CA ILE A 14 -22.54 -10.10 -53.24
C ILE A 14 -22.06 -11.04 -52.13
N THR A 15 -21.22 -12.02 -52.47
CA THR A 15 -20.78 -13.05 -51.50
C THR A 15 -19.29 -13.41 -51.57
N THR A 16 -18.42 -12.49 -52.03
CA THR A 16 -16.95 -12.69 -52.01
C THR A 16 -16.12 -11.46 -51.65
N MET A 17 -16.63 -10.54 -50.83
CA MET A 17 -15.80 -9.54 -50.13
C MET A 17 -16.47 -9.19 -48.80
N PHE A 18 -16.26 -9.98 -47.75
CA PHE A 18 -16.36 -9.61 -46.33
C PHE A 18 -16.08 -10.89 -45.54
N SER A 19 -14.90 -11.01 -44.96
CA SER A 19 -14.63 -12.05 -43.95
C SER A 19 -15.48 -11.75 -42.70
N PRO A 20 -16.02 -12.77 -42.02
CA PRO A 20 -16.90 -12.54 -40.87
C PRO A 20 -16.07 -12.11 -39.67
N LEU A 21 -16.38 -10.93 -39.13
CA LEU A 21 -15.99 -10.55 -37.77
C LEU A 21 -16.57 -11.59 -36.78
N PRO A 22 -15.81 -12.03 -35.76
CA PRO A 22 -16.32 -12.95 -34.75
C PRO A 22 -17.47 -12.28 -33.98
N SER A 23 -18.62 -12.96 -34.01
CA SER A 23 -19.85 -12.56 -33.35
C SER A 23 -19.75 -12.69 -31.83
N LYS A 24 -19.60 -11.56 -31.11
CA LYS A 24 -20.19 -11.32 -29.78
C LYS A 24 -20.36 -9.81 -29.53
N VAL A 25 -21.37 -9.20 -30.16
CA VAL A 25 -21.95 -7.95 -29.63
C VAL A 25 -23.35 -8.32 -29.14
N LYS A 26 -23.54 -8.31 -27.81
CA LYS A 26 -24.88 -8.33 -27.22
C LYS A 26 -25.57 -7.02 -27.59
N ALA A 27 -26.23 -6.99 -28.74
CA ALA A 27 -27.13 -5.90 -29.10
C ALA A 27 -28.45 -6.03 -28.30
N SER A 28 -28.42 -5.68 -27.01
CA SER A 28 -29.58 -5.25 -26.19
C SER A 28 -29.21 -4.86 -24.72
N GLY A 29 -27.95 -4.52 -24.42
CA GLY A 29 -27.50 -4.21 -23.05
C GLY A 29 -27.72 -2.75 -22.65
N ALA A 30 -27.86 -2.49 -21.35
CA ALA A 30 -27.70 -1.14 -20.80
C ALA A 30 -26.32 -0.57 -21.18
N LEU A 31 -26.17 0.76 -21.26
CA LEU A 31 -24.85 1.40 -21.40
C LEU A 31 -23.95 1.01 -20.22
N PRO A 32 -22.63 0.84 -20.43
CA PRO A 32 -21.73 0.41 -19.38
C PRO A 32 -21.67 1.47 -18.29
N GLU A 33 -21.68 0.99 -17.05
CA GLU A 33 -21.52 1.78 -15.84
C GLU A 33 -20.09 1.66 -15.35
N ALA A 34 -19.43 2.80 -15.14
CA ALA A 34 -18.07 2.86 -14.64
C ALA A 34 -17.94 3.80 -13.45
N ASN A 35 -17.16 3.36 -12.47
CA ASN A 35 -16.84 4.11 -11.26
C ASN A 35 -15.46 3.70 -10.74
N VAL A 36 -14.86 4.54 -9.91
CA VAL A 36 -13.64 4.19 -9.16
C VAL A 36 -14.07 3.49 -7.87
N VAL A 37 -13.55 2.29 -7.62
CA VAL A 37 -13.77 1.56 -6.37
C VAL A 37 -12.47 1.42 -5.58
N TRP A 38 -12.59 1.46 -4.26
CA TRP A 38 -11.49 1.28 -3.34
C TRP A 38 -11.68 -0.02 -2.56
N VAL A 39 -10.87 -1.03 -2.85
CA VAL A 39 -10.89 -2.33 -2.16
C VAL A 39 -9.70 -2.37 -1.23
N ASN A 40 -9.95 -2.42 0.09
CA ASN A 40 -8.89 -2.39 1.12
C ASN A 40 -7.90 -1.20 0.97
N GLY A 41 -8.35 -0.07 0.42
CA GLY A 41 -7.50 1.10 0.17
C GLY A 41 -6.72 1.09 -1.15
N ALA A 42 -6.94 0.10 -2.01
CA ALA A 42 -6.39 0.07 -3.37
C ALA A 42 -7.46 0.46 -4.41
N PRO A 43 -7.13 1.33 -5.39
CA PRO A 43 -8.08 1.79 -6.39
C PRO A 43 -8.17 0.80 -7.57
N PHE A 44 -9.37 0.68 -8.11
CA PHE A 44 -9.64 0.01 -9.37
C PHE A 44 -10.63 0.83 -10.19
N ILE A 45 -10.54 0.73 -11.51
CA ILE A 45 -11.62 1.17 -12.39
C ILE A 45 -12.58 -0.02 -12.49
N ASN A 46 -13.78 0.15 -11.94
CA ASN A 46 -14.85 -0.83 -12.06
C ASN A 46 -15.66 -0.51 -13.32
N VAL A 47 -15.88 -1.52 -14.17
CA VAL A 47 -16.83 -1.44 -15.28
C VAL A 47 -17.78 -2.61 -15.18
N ASP A 48 -19.08 -2.34 -15.05
CA ASP A 48 -20.15 -3.33 -14.92
C ASP A 48 -19.86 -4.43 -13.86
N GLY A 49 -19.25 -4.05 -12.73
CA GLY A 49 -18.92 -4.96 -11.64
C GLY A 49 -17.57 -5.67 -11.75
N VAL A 50 -16.79 -5.42 -12.80
CA VAL A 50 -15.45 -5.99 -12.98
C VAL A 50 -14.38 -4.95 -12.66
N ASN A 51 -13.46 -5.30 -11.75
CA ASN A 51 -12.34 -4.44 -11.36
C ASN A 51 -11.13 -4.63 -12.28
N TYR A 52 -10.66 -3.53 -12.86
CA TYR A 52 -9.46 -3.48 -13.67
C TYR A 52 -8.39 -2.61 -13.02
N ALA A 53 -7.12 -2.98 -13.24
CA ALA A 53 -6.00 -2.11 -12.87
C ALA A 53 -6.12 -0.78 -13.64
N PRO A 54 -5.90 0.38 -13.00
CA PRO A 54 -6.00 1.69 -13.62
C PRO A 54 -4.77 1.98 -14.51
N MET A 55 -4.62 1.17 -15.56
CA MET A 55 -3.55 1.28 -16.55
C MET A 55 -4.13 1.50 -17.95
N MET A 56 -3.61 2.47 -18.69
CA MET A 56 -4.14 2.83 -20.01
C MET A 56 -3.04 3.03 -21.05
N LEU A 57 -3.43 2.94 -22.32
CA LEU A 57 -2.66 3.45 -23.46
C LEU A 57 -3.25 4.80 -23.90
N PHE A 58 -2.41 5.82 -24.05
CA PHE A 58 -2.82 7.07 -24.70
C PHE A 58 -2.32 7.11 -26.14
N ILE A 59 -3.23 7.45 -27.07
CA ILE A 59 -2.91 7.76 -28.46
C ILE A 59 -3.28 9.20 -28.80
N ASN A 60 -2.44 9.86 -29.59
CA ASN A 60 -2.64 11.25 -30.01
C ASN A 60 -3.40 11.32 -31.35
N ALA A 61 -4.56 11.96 -31.34
CA ALA A 61 -5.45 12.17 -32.48
C ALA A 61 -5.37 13.58 -33.10
N ASP A 62 -4.42 14.42 -32.68
CA ASP A 62 -4.07 15.70 -33.32
C ASP A 62 -3.27 15.51 -34.62
N VAL A 63 -2.98 14.26 -34.99
CA VAL A 63 -2.35 13.90 -36.27
C VAL A 63 -3.39 13.32 -37.24
N GLU A 64 -3.04 13.21 -38.51
CA GLU A 64 -3.85 12.44 -39.45
C GLU A 64 -3.69 10.94 -39.19
N LEU A 65 -4.81 10.20 -39.12
CA LEU A 65 -4.78 8.77 -38.83
C LEU A 65 -4.01 7.99 -39.90
N ALA A 66 -4.18 8.32 -41.18
CA ALA A 66 -3.59 7.55 -42.29
C ALA A 66 -2.06 7.29 -42.15
N PRO A 67 -1.21 8.31 -41.89
CA PRO A 67 0.23 8.09 -41.68
C PRO A 67 0.58 7.42 -40.33
N ALA A 68 -0.24 7.59 -39.29
CA ALA A 68 0.02 7.01 -37.96
C ALA A 68 -0.49 5.57 -37.81
N LYS A 69 -1.47 5.18 -38.65
CA LYS A 69 -2.30 3.98 -38.50
C LYS A 69 -1.50 2.72 -38.21
N ALA A 70 -0.53 2.36 -39.05
CA ALA A 70 0.22 1.11 -38.90
C ALA A 70 1.00 1.02 -37.58
N LYS A 71 1.47 2.15 -37.05
CA LYS A 71 2.22 2.18 -35.78
C LYS A 71 1.29 2.05 -34.59
N LEU A 72 0.17 2.77 -34.62
CA LEU A 72 -0.86 2.71 -33.59
C LEU A 72 -1.60 1.37 -33.58
N GLU A 73 -1.76 0.72 -34.73
CA GLU A 73 -2.32 -0.65 -34.80
C GLU A 73 -1.49 -1.62 -33.98
N ALA A 74 -0.18 -1.60 -34.13
CA ALA A 74 0.71 -2.47 -33.37
C ALA A 74 0.64 -2.19 -31.85
N GLU A 75 0.61 -0.92 -31.43
CA GLU A 75 0.47 -0.57 -30.01
C GLU A 75 -0.88 -1.01 -29.42
N LEU A 76 -1.97 -0.88 -30.18
CA LEU A 76 -3.30 -1.37 -29.77
C LEU A 76 -3.36 -2.90 -29.72
N GLU A 77 -2.74 -3.59 -30.67
CA GLU A 77 -2.62 -5.06 -30.66
C GLU A 77 -1.80 -5.55 -29.47
N PHE A 78 -0.72 -4.85 -29.11
CA PHE A 78 0.04 -5.16 -27.91
C PHE A 78 -0.75 -4.88 -26.63
N ALA A 79 -1.52 -3.80 -26.58
CA ALA A 79 -2.40 -3.50 -25.44
C ALA A 79 -3.47 -4.58 -25.24
N ASP A 80 -4.05 -5.12 -26.33
CA ASP A 80 -4.98 -6.25 -26.27
C ASP A 80 -4.30 -7.52 -25.77
N ARG A 81 -3.11 -7.83 -26.32
CA ARG A 81 -2.31 -9.00 -25.91
C ARG A 81 -2.02 -9.01 -24.41
N GLU A 82 -1.69 -7.84 -23.85
CA GLU A 82 -1.27 -7.68 -22.45
C GLU A 82 -2.41 -7.26 -21.51
N ASP A 83 -3.66 -7.35 -21.97
CA ASP A 83 -4.86 -7.03 -21.17
C ASP A 83 -4.94 -5.59 -20.63
N VAL A 84 -4.20 -4.63 -21.18
CA VAL A 84 -4.34 -3.21 -20.83
C VAL A 84 -5.66 -2.70 -21.39
N LYS A 85 -6.69 -2.65 -20.54
CA LYS A 85 -8.10 -2.50 -20.99
C LYS A 85 -8.52 -1.11 -21.43
N PHE A 86 -7.79 -0.08 -21.03
CA PHE A 86 -8.23 1.30 -21.23
C PHE A 86 -7.39 1.98 -22.33
N VAL A 87 -8.09 2.70 -23.22
CA VAL A 87 -7.48 3.54 -24.24
C VAL A 87 -7.96 4.98 -24.06
N SER A 88 -7.03 5.92 -24.00
CA SER A 88 -7.31 7.35 -24.06
C SER A 88 -6.95 7.89 -25.44
N VAL A 89 -7.78 8.80 -25.95
CA VAL A 89 -7.57 9.49 -27.22
C VAL A 89 -8.06 10.92 -27.11
N ASN A 90 -7.29 11.91 -27.56
CA ASN A 90 -7.72 13.30 -27.57
C ASN A 90 -8.70 13.60 -28.72
N LEU A 91 -9.80 14.25 -28.39
CA LEU A 91 -10.87 14.64 -29.30
C LEU A 91 -11.32 16.06 -28.96
N THR A 92 -12.06 16.70 -29.86
CA THR A 92 -12.68 18.00 -29.60
C THR A 92 -14.18 17.87 -29.72
N PHE A 93 -14.92 18.38 -28.74
CA PHE A 93 -16.37 18.51 -28.85
C PHE A 93 -16.72 19.85 -29.50
N PRO A 94 -17.42 19.85 -30.65
CA PRO A 94 -17.79 21.09 -31.29
C PRO A 94 -18.89 21.80 -30.48
N TRP A 95 -18.85 23.13 -30.49
CA TRP A 95 -19.88 23.92 -29.84
C TRP A 95 -21.20 23.88 -30.62
N ARG A 96 -22.31 24.03 -29.90
CA ARG A 96 -23.65 24.05 -30.51
C ARG A 96 -23.84 25.22 -31.47
N SER A 97 -23.17 26.34 -31.20
CA SER A 97 -23.16 27.56 -32.00
C SER A 97 -22.30 27.48 -33.27
N SER A 98 -21.38 26.51 -33.37
CA SER A 98 -20.60 26.30 -34.60
C SER A 98 -21.49 25.93 -35.77
N ASP A 99 -21.07 26.32 -36.98
CA ASP A 99 -21.83 26.02 -38.19
C ASP A 99 -21.88 24.50 -38.49
N SER A 100 -22.86 24.09 -39.29
CA SER A 100 -23.09 22.68 -39.58
C SER A 100 -21.89 21.97 -40.22
N GLY A 101 -21.08 22.68 -41.01
CA GLY A 101 -19.87 22.15 -41.64
C GLY A 101 -18.79 21.86 -40.61
N THR A 102 -18.49 22.82 -39.74
CA THR A 102 -17.54 22.67 -38.62
C THR A 102 -17.94 21.53 -37.69
N ARG A 103 -19.22 21.48 -37.27
CA ARG A 103 -19.72 20.39 -36.43
C ARG A 103 -19.57 19.01 -37.10
N SER A 104 -19.95 18.93 -38.38
CA SER A 104 -19.83 17.68 -39.16
C SER A 104 -18.36 17.22 -39.30
N TRP A 105 -17.43 18.17 -39.43
CA TRP A 105 -15.99 17.88 -39.50
C TRP A 105 -15.47 17.27 -38.19
N TYR A 106 -15.77 17.87 -37.04
CA TYR A 106 -15.38 17.34 -35.73
C TYR A 106 -15.99 15.96 -35.46
N TYR A 107 -17.30 15.79 -35.72
CA TYR A 107 -17.94 14.48 -35.55
C TYR A 107 -17.36 13.41 -36.48
N SER A 108 -16.95 13.78 -37.71
CA SER A 108 -16.24 12.87 -38.62
C SER A 108 -14.89 12.41 -38.05
N LYS A 109 -14.12 13.33 -37.46
CA LYS A 109 -12.85 13.00 -36.78
C LYS A 109 -13.07 12.09 -35.56
N ILE A 110 -14.07 12.39 -34.72
CA ILE A 110 -14.47 11.52 -33.60
C ILE A 110 -14.79 10.11 -34.10
N ASN A 111 -15.67 9.99 -35.09
CA ASN A 111 -16.06 8.69 -35.63
C ASN A 111 -14.86 7.94 -36.23
N THR A 112 -13.95 8.63 -36.91
CA THR A 112 -12.76 8.02 -37.53
C THR A 112 -11.86 7.37 -36.47
N TRP A 113 -11.52 8.12 -35.42
CA TRP A 113 -10.64 7.64 -34.35
C TRP A 113 -11.29 6.58 -33.46
N LEU A 114 -12.57 6.75 -33.09
CA LEU A 114 -13.28 5.74 -32.29
C LEU A 114 -13.53 4.45 -33.07
N SER A 115 -13.79 4.51 -34.39
CA SER A 115 -13.89 3.30 -35.22
C SER A 115 -12.56 2.57 -35.29
N PHE A 116 -11.47 3.31 -35.50
CA PHE A 116 -10.13 2.74 -35.55
C PHE A 116 -9.80 1.95 -34.27
N ILE A 117 -10.00 2.55 -33.09
CA ILE A 117 -9.77 1.86 -31.81
C ILE A 117 -10.69 0.64 -31.68
N ALA A 118 -11.99 0.80 -31.97
CA ALA A 118 -12.98 -0.27 -31.80
C ALA A 118 -12.81 -1.46 -32.77
N GLU A 119 -12.26 -1.21 -33.96
CA GLU A 119 -11.96 -2.23 -34.97
C GLU A 119 -10.66 -2.98 -34.64
N THR A 120 -9.62 -2.27 -34.21
CA THR A 120 -8.31 -2.86 -33.88
C THR A 120 -8.30 -3.54 -32.52
N TYR A 121 -8.96 -2.95 -31.52
CA TYR A 121 -9.05 -3.50 -30.16
C TYR A 121 -10.52 -3.63 -29.71
N PRO A 122 -11.24 -4.68 -30.16
CA PRO A 122 -12.68 -4.83 -29.97
C PRO A 122 -13.14 -5.07 -28.53
N ASN A 123 -12.25 -5.15 -27.53
CA ASN A 123 -12.62 -5.29 -26.12
C ASN A 123 -12.11 -4.13 -25.25
N ALA A 124 -11.54 -3.07 -25.85
CA ALA A 124 -11.10 -1.89 -25.12
C ALA A 124 -12.28 -1.05 -24.62
N TYR A 125 -12.08 -0.49 -23.43
CA TYR A 125 -12.84 0.66 -22.92
C TYR A 125 -12.10 1.95 -23.24
N ILE A 126 -12.84 3.02 -23.51
CA ILE A 126 -12.30 4.29 -24.00
C ILE A 126 -12.64 5.41 -23.03
N ILE A 127 -11.65 6.22 -22.68
CA ILE A 127 -11.81 7.48 -21.94
C ILE A 127 -11.20 8.59 -22.81
N PRO A 128 -11.98 9.23 -23.70
CA PRO A 128 -11.43 10.29 -24.55
C PRO A 128 -11.07 11.53 -23.71
N ARG A 129 -9.94 12.15 -24.06
CA ARG A 129 -9.56 13.49 -23.59
C ARG A 129 -10.24 14.53 -24.47
N ILE A 130 -11.17 15.30 -23.91
CA ILE A 130 -12.02 16.22 -24.66
C ILE A 130 -11.51 17.65 -24.49
N TRP A 131 -11.07 18.25 -25.59
CA TRP A 131 -10.87 19.69 -25.69
C TRP A 131 -12.22 20.41 -25.73
N LEU A 132 -12.42 21.37 -24.82
CA LEU A 132 -13.69 22.07 -24.60
C LEU A 132 -13.69 23.52 -25.12
N GLY A 133 -12.67 23.93 -25.88
CA GLY A 133 -12.60 25.26 -26.49
C GLY A 133 -13.40 25.40 -27.78
N SER A 134 -13.76 26.64 -28.10
CA SER A 134 -14.42 27.01 -29.36
C SER A 134 -13.51 26.79 -30.57
N HIS A 135 -14.11 26.54 -31.74
CA HIS A 135 -13.38 26.54 -33.01
C HIS A 135 -12.81 27.95 -33.29
N ILE A 136 -11.49 28.06 -33.47
CA ILE A 136 -10.79 29.35 -33.58
C ILE A 136 -11.33 30.23 -34.72
N PRO A 137 -11.53 29.72 -35.96
CA PRO A 137 -12.13 30.50 -37.03
C PRO A 137 -13.52 31.06 -36.70
N ASP A 138 -14.38 30.28 -36.02
CA ASP A 138 -15.72 30.74 -35.62
C ASP A 138 -15.62 31.87 -34.60
N LEU A 139 -14.74 31.69 -33.60
CA LEU A 139 -14.44 32.70 -32.58
C LEU A 139 -13.96 34.02 -33.21
N LEU A 140 -13.02 33.95 -34.16
CA LEU A 140 -12.46 35.15 -34.80
C LEU A 140 -13.42 35.82 -35.78
N ALA A 141 -14.42 35.09 -36.28
CA ALA A 141 -15.43 35.61 -37.17
C ALA A 141 -16.57 36.35 -36.44
N ASP A 142 -16.69 36.19 -35.11
CA ASP A 142 -17.72 36.83 -34.28
C ASP A 142 -17.13 37.97 -33.42
N PRO A 143 -17.33 39.25 -33.81
CA PRO A 143 -16.84 40.39 -33.05
C PRO A 143 -17.46 40.53 -31.65
N SER A 144 -18.62 39.91 -31.39
CA SER A 144 -19.27 39.97 -30.08
C SER A 144 -18.48 39.22 -28.99
N LEU A 145 -17.66 38.25 -29.39
CA LEU A 145 -16.81 37.47 -28.49
C LEU A 145 -15.47 38.16 -28.19
N ASP A 146 -15.19 39.34 -28.76
CA ASP A 146 -13.88 39.99 -28.61
C ASP A 146 -13.58 40.46 -27.17
N SER A 147 -14.61 40.73 -26.36
CA SER A 147 -14.52 41.04 -24.92
C SER A 147 -14.40 39.78 -24.04
N GLU A 148 -14.73 38.62 -24.60
CA GLU A 148 -14.71 37.33 -23.92
C GLU A 148 -13.35 36.63 -24.04
N ARG A 149 -12.50 37.09 -24.97
CA ARG A 149 -11.15 36.56 -25.19
C ARG A 149 -10.17 36.98 -24.11
N ILE A 150 -9.25 36.07 -23.79
CA ILE A 150 -8.12 36.38 -22.90
C ILE A 150 -7.36 37.59 -23.44
N ALA A 151 -7.06 38.54 -22.55
CA ALA A 151 -6.30 39.74 -22.87
C ALA A 151 -5.30 40.02 -21.76
N TYR A 152 -4.12 40.54 -22.11
CA TYR A 152 -3.08 40.87 -21.13
C TYR A 152 -2.86 42.38 -21.02
N THR A 153 -2.08 42.81 -20.02
CA THR A 153 -1.82 44.23 -19.75
C THR A 153 -1.12 44.97 -20.90
N ASN A 154 -0.41 44.23 -21.77
CA ASN A 154 0.22 44.76 -22.98
C ASN A 154 -0.74 44.85 -24.18
N GLN A 155 -2.03 44.57 -23.98
CA GLN A 155 -3.09 44.53 -24.99
C GLN A 155 -2.99 43.37 -26.00
N THR A 156 -2.05 42.44 -25.83
CA THR A 156 -2.06 41.17 -26.56
C THR A 156 -3.32 40.39 -26.18
N LYS A 157 -3.93 39.73 -27.16
CA LYS A 157 -5.08 38.84 -26.99
C LYS A 157 -4.76 37.44 -27.48
N GLU A 158 -5.29 36.44 -26.79
CA GLU A 158 -5.25 35.06 -27.29
C GLU A 158 -6.43 34.78 -28.22
N ASN A 159 -6.29 33.74 -29.04
CA ASN A 159 -7.38 33.23 -29.87
C ASN A 159 -8.19 32.15 -29.13
N VAL A 160 -8.41 32.36 -27.84
CA VAL A 160 -9.21 31.53 -26.95
C VAL A 160 -10.01 32.41 -25.99
N LEU A 161 -11.06 31.84 -25.42
CA LEU A 161 -11.94 32.54 -24.48
C LEU A 161 -11.41 32.42 -23.05
N SER A 162 -11.64 33.46 -22.26
CA SER A 162 -11.31 33.49 -20.84
C SER A 162 -12.07 32.40 -20.08
N LEU A 163 -11.45 31.82 -19.05
CA LEU A 163 -12.17 30.98 -18.09
C LEU A 163 -13.31 31.73 -17.38
N GLY A 164 -13.18 33.06 -17.27
CA GLY A 164 -14.21 33.96 -16.75
C GLY A 164 -15.31 34.30 -17.75
N SER A 165 -15.22 33.85 -19.01
CA SER A 165 -16.22 34.12 -20.04
C SER A 165 -17.51 33.34 -19.79
N ALA A 166 -18.64 34.06 -19.69
CA ALA A 166 -19.96 33.44 -19.56
C ALA A 166 -20.32 32.63 -20.82
N GLU A 167 -19.90 33.11 -21.99
CA GLU A 167 -20.09 32.42 -23.28
C GLU A 167 -19.32 31.10 -23.31
N TRP A 168 -18.06 31.09 -22.88
CA TRP A 168 -17.30 29.84 -22.75
C TRP A 168 -17.90 28.88 -21.74
N GLN A 169 -18.28 29.40 -20.58
CA GLN A 169 -18.92 28.64 -19.51
C GLN A 169 -20.23 27.97 -19.95
N SER A 170 -20.97 28.58 -20.87
CA SER A 170 -22.17 27.99 -21.49
C SER A 170 -21.78 27.00 -22.60
N GLY A 171 -20.96 27.44 -23.55
CA GLY A 171 -20.53 26.63 -24.70
C GLY A 171 -19.85 25.33 -24.31
N MET A 172 -19.06 25.32 -23.24
CA MET A 172 -18.46 24.12 -22.65
C MET A 172 -19.52 23.08 -22.26
N VAL A 173 -20.57 23.48 -21.54
CA VAL A 173 -21.63 22.56 -21.09
C VAL A 173 -22.42 22.03 -22.29
N GLU A 174 -22.74 22.89 -23.25
CA GLU A 174 -23.45 22.49 -24.46
C GLU A 174 -22.63 21.52 -25.32
N ALA A 175 -21.31 21.75 -25.44
CA ALA A 175 -20.40 20.86 -26.16
C ALA A 175 -20.33 19.47 -25.49
N ILE A 176 -20.30 19.41 -24.15
CA ILE A 176 -20.38 18.14 -23.40
C ILE A 176 -21.71 17.43 -23.68
N GLU A 177 -22.83 18.12 -23.59
CA GLU A 177 -24.16 17.54 -23.87
C GLU A 177 -24.26 16.96 -25.29
N ASP A 178 -23.94 17.77 -26.30
CA ASP A 178 -24.07 17.40 -27.71
C ASP A 178 -23.02 16.34 -28.11
N GLY A 179 -21.80 16.43 -27.59
CA GLY A 179 -20.72 15.48 -27.85
C GLY A 179 -20.98 14.10 -27.26
N ILE A 180 -21.44 14.02 -26.01
CA ILE A 180 -21.84 12.76 -25.38
C ILE A 180 -23.03 12.15 -26.12
N ALA A 181 -24.06 12.95 -26.45
CA ALA A 181 -25.22 12.47 -27.20
C ALA A 181 -24.82 11.89 -28.57
N HIS A 182 -23.86 12.51 -29.27
CA HIS A 182 -23.33 11.98 -30.53
C HIS A 182 -22.62 10.63 -30.35
N ILE A 183 -21.79 10.48 -29.32
CA ILE A 183 -21.09 9.22 -29.01
C ILE A 183 -22.09 8.13 -28.64
N GLU A 184 -23.05 8.41 -27.77
CA GLU A 184 -24.04 7.44 -27.30
C GLU A 184 -25.06 7.02 -28.37
N ALA A 185 -25.29 7.86 -29.38
CA ALA A 185 -26.11 7.51 -30.54
C ALA A 185 -25.47 6.42 -31.42
N ASN A 186 -24.15 6.21 -31.34
CA ASN A 186 -23.46 5.15 -32.06
C ASN A 186 -23.39 3.86 -31.21
N PRO A 187 -24.01 2.75 -31.64
CA PRO A 187 -24.09 1.53 -30.84
C PRO A 187 -22.73 0.85 -30.59
N ILE A 188 -21.70 1.15 -31.38
CA ILE A 188 -20.35 0.61 -31.18
C ILE A 188 -19.64 1.40 -30.08
N TYR A 189 -19.66 2.73 -30.14
CA TYR A 189 -18.91 3.58 -29.20
C TYR A 189 -19.62 3.69 -27.86
N ALA A 190 -20.95 3.71 -27.85
CA ALA A 190 -21.76 3.82 -26.64
C ALA A 190 -21.48 2.70 -25.61
N GLN A 191 -21.09 1.51 -26.10
CA GLN A 191 -20.74 0.35 -25.29
C GLN A 191 -19.27 0.33 -24.84
N ARG A 192 -18.47 1.32 -25.26
CA ARG A 192 -17.01 1.35 -25.04
C ARG A 192 -16.54 2.59 -24.31
N VAL A 193 -17.15 3.74 -24.56
CA VAL A 193 -16.81 4.99 -23.87
C VAL A 193 -17.37 4.93 -22.45
N ILE A 194 -16.48 4.93 -21.46
CA ILE A 194 -16.84 4.75 -20.03
C ILE A 194 -16.62 6.00 -19.18
N GLY A 195 -16.02 7.05 -19.75
CA GLY A 195 -15.69 8.27 -19.04
C GLY A 195 -15.16 9.35 -19.97
N TYR A 196 -14.90 10.53 -19.43
CA TYR A 196 -14.39 11.68 -20.18
C TYR A 196 -13.31 12.40 -19.38
N HIS A 197 -12.16 12.62 -20.01
CA HIS A 197 -11.09 13.46 -19.47
C HIS A 197 -11.24 14.88 -20.03
N LEU A 198 -11.67 15.81 -19.19
CA LEU A 198 -12.05 17.17 -19.53
C LEU A 198 -10.80 18.05 -19.60
N ALA A 199 -10.57 18.70 -20.74
CA ALA A 199 -9.39 19.51 -21.02
C ALA A 199 -9.76 20.91 -21.54
N TYR A 200 -9.16 21.93 -20.93
CA TYR A 200 -9.18 23.32 -21.37
C TYR A 200 -7.92 24.03 -20.82
N GLY A 201 -7.69 25.29 -21.20
CA GLY A 201 -6.50 26.04 -20.79
C GLY A 201 -5.25 25.65 -21.58
N ASP A 202 -4.11 26.22 -21.22
CA ASP A 202 -2.85 25.96 -21.92
C ASP A 202 -2.48 24.47 -21.83
N GLY A 203 -2.04 23.89 -22.94
CA GLY A 203 -1.78 22.44 -23.04
C GLY A 203 -2.97 21.50 -22.80
N GLY A 204 -4.18 22.02 -22.52
CA GLY A 204 -5.32 21.22 -22.06
C GLY A 204 -5.28 20.84 -20.58
N GLU A 205 -4.35 21.41 -19.81
CA GLU A 205 -4.07 21.03 -18.42
C GLU A 205 -4.64 22.02 -17.39
N TRP A 206 -5.57 22.89 -17.81
CA TRP A 206 -6.24 23.90 -17.00
C TRP A 206 -5.33 25.04 -16.49
N PHE A 207 -4.17 25.23 -17.12
CA PHE A 207 -3.37 26.43 -16.97
C PHE A 207 -4.08 27.65 -17.55
N GLN A 208 -3.88 28.81 -16.95
CA GLN A 208 -4.13 30.06 -17.67
C GLN A 208 -3.19 30.15 -18.88
N TYR A 209 -3.72 30.51 -20.05
CA TYR A 209 -2.90 30.63 -21.27
C TYR A 209 -1.76 31.62 -21.07
N HIS A 210 -0.53 31.19 -21.41
CA HIS A 210 0.69 32.00 -21.42
C HIS A 210 0.86 32.96 -20.22
N TYR A 211 0.36 32.59 -19.04
CA TYR A 211 0.37 33.46 -17.86
C TYR A 211 1.79 33.73 -17.36
N ARG A 212 2.74 32.84 -17.68
CA ARG A 212 4.16 32.99 -17.36
C ARG A 212 4.84 34.05 -18.23
N GLU A 213 4.41 34.18 -19.48
CA GLU A 213 4.95 35.08 -20.49
C GLU A 213 4.30 36.47 -20.39
N TYR A 214 2.97 36.50 -20.28
CA TYR A 214 2.17 37.72 -20.40
C TYR A 214 1.50 38.19 -19.11
N GLY A 215 1.44 37.34 -18.08
CA GLY A 215 0.79 37.62 -16.81
C GLY A 215 -0.70 37.27 -16.81
N ASN A 216 -1.42 37.80 -15.82
CA ASN A 216 -2.83 37.49 -15.58
C ASN A 216 -3.75 37.95 -16.72
N ASP A 217 -4.85 37.22 -16.93
CA ASP A 217 -5.93 37.64 -17.83
C ASP A 217 -6.67 38.88 -17.30
N VAL A 218 -6.54 40.00 -18.02
CA VAL A 218 -7.19 41.29 -17.74
C VAL A 218 -8.37 41.59 -18.66
N SER A 219 -8.87 40.56 -19.37
CA SER A 219 -10.05 40.66 -20.22
C SER A 219 -11.27 41.23 -19.48
N PRO A 220 -12.18 41.93 -20.19
CA PRO A 220 -13.45 42.36 -19.60
C PRO A 220 -14.23 41.21 -18.95
N ALA A 221 -14.26 40.04 -19.58
CA ALA A 221 -14.90 38.85 -19.03
C ALA A 221 -14.30 38.43 -17.68
N ASN A 222 -12.97 38.32 -17.57
CA ASN A 222 -12.34 37.92 -16.31
C ASN A 222 -12.53 38.96 -15.19
N LYS A 223 -12.54 40.25 -15.53
CA LYS A 223 -12.85 41.34 -14.58
C LYS A 223 -14.27 41.25 -14.04
N ALA A 224 -15.24 40.97 -14.91
CA ALA A 224 -16.63 40.78 -14.51
C ALA A 224 -16.78 39.55 -13.59
N ALA A 225 -16.11 38.44 -13.92
CA ALA A 225 -16.09 37.23 -13.09
C ALA A 225 -15.45 37.50 -11.71
N PHE A 226 -14.32 38.21 -11.67
CA PHE A 226 -13.66 38.56 -10.41
C PHE A 226 -14.54 39.45 -9.53
N ARG A 227 -15.21 40.44 -10.14
CA ARG A 227 -16.18 41.30 -9.43
C ARG A 227 -17.32 40.48 -8.83
N ALA A 228 -17.87 39.52 -9.57
CA ALA A 228 -18.92 38.64 -9.08
C ALA A 228 -18.45 37.79 -7.88
N TRP A 229 -17.24 37.22 -7.98
CA TRP A 229 -16.63 36.46 -6.89
C TRP A 229 -16.41 37.30 -5.63
N LEU A 230 -15.95 38.56 -5.77
CA LEU A 230 -15.78 39.47 -4.63
C LEU A 230 -17.10 39.81 -3.93
N LEU A 231 -18.17 39.99 -4.71
CA LEU A 231 -19.51 40.23 -4.15
C LEU A 231 -20.03 39.01 -3.39
N ASP A 232 -19.77 37.80 -3.88
CA ASP A 232 -20.12 36.55 -3.19
C ASP A 232 -19.30 36.37 -1.90
N LYS A 233 -17.97 36.50 -1.98
CA LYS A 233 -17.06 36.36 -0.84
C LYS A 233 -17.40 37.29 0.32
N TYR A 234 -17.71 38.55 0.03
CA TYR A 234 -17.94 39.58 1.06
C TYR A 234 -19.42 39.85 1.37
N GLY A 235 -20.34 39.33 0.56
CA GLY A 235 -21.78 39.56 0.71
C GLY A 235 -22.27 40.97 0.33
N GLY A 236 -21.43 41.78 -0.33
CA GLY A 236 -21.78 43.12 -0.80
C GLY A 236 -20.60 44.09 -0.94
N GLU A 237 -20.81 45.19 -1.68
CA GLU A 237 -19.76 46.19 -1.95
C GLU A 237 -19.24 46.88 -0.68
N ALA A 238 -20.09 47.11 0.32
CA ALA A 238 -19.67 47.79 1.55
C ALA A 238 -18.67 46.95 2.36
N GLN A 239 -18.91 45.64 2.45
CA GLN A 239 -18.05 44.67 3.13
C GLN A 239 -16.76 44.45 2.34
N TRP A 240 -16.85 44.37 1.01
CA TRP A 240 -15.69 44.30 0.14
C TRP A 240 -14.80 45.56 0.30
N ALA A 241 -15.37 46.76 0.25
CA ALA A 241 -14.62 48.00 0.46
C ALA A 241 -13.93 47.99 1.84
N ALA A 242 -14.62 47.56 2.88
CA ALA A 242 -14.06 47.47 4.23
C ALA A 242 -12.87 46.48 4.30
N ALA A 243 -12.97 45.32 3.65
CA ALA A 243 -11.90 44.31 3.62
C ALA A 243 -10.64 44.83 2.91
N TRP A 244 -10.80 45.66 1.87
CA TRP A 244 -9.69 46.27 1.12
C TRP A 244 -9.23 47.61 1.71
N GLY A 245 -9.77 48.04 2.86
CA GLY A 245 -9.44 49.33 3.47
C GLY A 245 -9.87 50.55 2.63
N LEU A 246 -10.86 50.38 1.75
CA LEU A 246 -11.42 51.42 0.90
C LEU A 246 -12.65 52.06 1.54
N SER A 247 -12.90 53.34 1.22
CA SER A 247 -14.11 54.04 1.68
C SER A 247 -15.36 53.66 0.89
N ALA A 248 -15.20 53.25 -0.37
CA ALA A 248 -16.25 52.73 -1.26
C ALA A 248 -15.61 51.99 -2.44
N ILE A 249 -16.35 51.08 -3.07
CA ILE A 249 -15.97 50.47 -4.35
C ILE A 249 -16.30 51.46 -5.47
N GLY A 250 -15.32 51.74 -6.34
CA GLY A 250 -15.53 52.59 -7.50
C GLY A 250 -16.39 51.93 -8.59
N PRO A 251 -16.92 52.70 -9.55
CA PRO A 251 -17.71 52.16 -10.66
C PRO A 251 -16.90 51.36 -11.68
N ASN A 252 -15.56 51.46 -11.63
CA ASN A 252 -14.66 50.67 -12.48
C ASN A 252 -14.37 49.34 -11.78
N ASP A 253 -14.41 48.25 -12.55
CA ASP A 253 -14.08 46.88 -12.13
C ASP A 253 -12.77 46.78 -11.34
N PRO A 254 -12.59 45.72 -10.52
CA PRO A 254 -11.33 45.50 -9.82
C PRO A 254 -10.14 45.53 -10.79
N VAL A 255 -9.05 46.18 -10.37
CA VAL A 255 -7.81 46.23 -11.16
C VAL A 255 -7.14 44.87 -11.04
N ILE A 256 -6.99 44.19 -12.17
CA ILE A 256 -6.17 42.97 -12.25
C ILE A 256 -4.75 43.40 -12.63
N HIS A 257 -3.80 43.16 -11.73
CA HIS A 257 -2.39 43.38 -11.99
C HIS A 257 -1.83 42.27 -12.88
N LYS A 258 -0.78 42.58 -13.67
CA LYS A 258 -0.07 41.59 -14.49
C LYS A 258 0.42 40.41 -13.64
N GLU A 259 0.93 40.72 -12.47
CA GLU A 259 1.50 39.83 -11.47
C GLU A 259 1.49 40.60 -10.12
N PRO A 260 1.41 39.91 -8.96
CA PRO A 260 1.41 40.56 -7.66
C PRO A 260 2.60 41.51 -7.50
N SER A 261 2.43 42.65 -6.83
CA SER A 261 3.48 43.68 -6.76
C SER A 261 4.79 43.16 -6.17
N THR A 262 5.85 43.10 -6.98
CA THR A 262 7.19 42.59 -6.63
C THR A 262 8.10 43.63 -5.96
N ALA A 263 7.59 44.82 -5.63
CA ALA A 263 8.37 45.90 -5.01
C ALA A 263 8.76 45.55 -3.56
N ASN A 264 9.81 44.74 -3.39
CA ASN A 264 10.56 44.47 -2.16
C ASN A 264 9.84 43.73 -1.02
N LYS A 265 8.77 42.97 -1.30
CA LYS A 265 8.16 42.06 -0.33
C LYS A 265 8.09 40.64 -0.91
N ALA A 266 8.44 39.64 -0.11
CA ALA A 266 8.37 38.23 -0.47
C ALA A 266 7.02 37.57 -0.09
N PHE A 267 6.33 38.19 0.85
CA PHE A 267 5.04 37.78 1.40
C PHE A 267 4.07 38.95 1.32
N LEU A 268 2.82 38.67 1.02
CA LEU A 268 1.70 39.60 1.00
C LEU A 268 1.13 39.75 2.41
N GLU A 269 0.69 40.96 2.76
CA GLU A 269 0.10 41.28 4.07
C GLU A 269 -1.41 41.53 3.91
N SER A 270 -2.24 40.91 4.75
CA SER A 270 -3.69 41.17 4.76
C SER A 270 -3.98 42.65 4.99
N VAL A 271 -5.14 43.11 4.48
CA VAL A 271 -5.55 44.54 4.43
C VAL A 271 -4.71 45.40 3.47
N VAL A 272 -3.39 45.25 3.43
CA VAL A 272 -2.50 46.04 2.57
C VAL A 272 -2.49 45.52 1.13
N ASN A 273 -2.48 44.20 0.96
CA ASN A 273 -2.40 43.49 -0.33
C ASN A 273 -3.62 42.59 -0.53
N GLN A 274 -4.77 42.95 0.06
CA GLN A 274 -5.95 42.09 0.05
C GLN A 274 -6.49 41.86 -1.37
N ASP A 275 -6.31 42.83 -2.25
CA ASP A 275 -6.64 42.75 -3.67
C ASP A 275 -5.84 41.67 -4.42
N ASP A 276 -4.52 41.64 -4.24
CA ASP A 276 -3.64 40.62 -4.82
C ASP A 276 -3.94 39.23 -4.22
N ILE A 277 -4.13 39.13 -2.89
CA ILE A 277 -4.47 37.88 -2.19
C ILE A 277 -5.81 37.33 -2.70
N ASP A 278 -6.82 38.21 -2.82
CA ASP A 278 -8.14 37.84 -3.32
C ASP A 278 -8.09 37.42 -4.79
N PHE A 279 -7.30 38.10 -5.62
CA PHE A 279 -7.15 37.71 -7.04
C PHE A 279 -6.46 36.36 -7.20
N ASN A 280 -5.45 36.05 -6.37
CA ASN A 280 -4.78 34.75 -6.36
C ASN A 280 -5.76 33.62 -5.98
N ALA A 281 -6.59 33.85 -4.96
CA ALA A 281 -7.63 32.91 -4.54
C ALA A 281 -8.71 32.74 -5.64
N PHE A 282 -9.23 33.85 -6.18
CA PHE A 282 -10.20 33.86 -7.27
C PHE A 282 -9.71 33.09 -8.49
N THR A 283 -8.46 33.29 -8.89
CA THR A 283 -7.85 32.61 -10.04
C THR A 283 -7.92 31.10 -9.90
N SER A 284 -7.59 30.56 -8.72
CA SER A 284 -7.65 29.11 -8.48
C SER A 284 -9.09 28.61 -8.32
N ASP A 285 -9.95 29.38 -7.66
CA ASP A 285 -11.38 29.08 -7.54
C ASP A 285 -12.06 28.99 -8.90
N LEU A 286 -11.78 29.92 -9.81
CA LEU A 286 -12.35 29.98 -11.15
C LEU A 286 -12.03 28.71 -11.95
N VAL A 287 -10.77 28.24 -11.90
CA VAL A 287 -10.37 27.01 -12.56
C VAL A 287 -11.06 25.81 -11.93
N ALA A 288 -11.01 25.69 -10.59
CA ALA A 288 -11.64 24.59 -9.86
C ALA A 288 -13.15 24.51 -10.12
N ASP A 289 -13.87 25.63 -10.07
CA ASP A 289 -15.31 25.70 -10.35
C ASP A 289 -15.64 25.32 -11.79
N SER A 290 -14.78 25.69 -12.74
CA SER A 290 -14.95 25.32 -14.14
C SER A 290 -14.80 23.82 -14.37
N ILE A 291 -13.80 23.20 -13.73
CA ILE A 291 -13.60 21.74 -13.74
C ILE A 291 -14.80 21.03 -13.12
N ILE A 292 -15.25 21.47 -11.93
CA ILE A 292 -16.40 20.89 -11.23
C ILE A 292 -17.65 20.99 -12.11
N LYS A 293 -17.90 22.16 -12.70
CA LYS A 293 -19.05 22.36 -13.59
C LYS A 293 -19.01 21.46 -14.83
N ALA A 294 -17.84 21.28 -15.43
CA ALA A 294 -17.67 20.36 -16.56
C ALA A 294 -17.93 18.91 -16.15
N ALA A 295 -17.41 18.49 -14.99
CA ALA A 295 -17.65 17.16 -14.43
C ALA A 295 -19.13 16.92 -14.09
N SER A 296 -19.80 17.89 -13.47
CA SER A 296 -21.25 17.84 -13.19
C SER A 296 -22.07 17.73 -14.48
N ALA A 297 -21.66 18.37 -15.58
CA ALA A 297 -22.32 18.21 -16.87
C ALA A 297 -22.21 16.76 -17.38
N VAL A 298 -21.02 16.15 -17.31
CA VAL A 298 -20.83 14.72 -17.65
C VAL A 298 -21.72 13.84 -16.79
N LYS A 299 -21.70 14.01 -15.46
CA LYS A 299 -22.49 13.19 -14.53
C LYS A 299 -23.99 13.33 -14.77
N ARG A 300 -24.48 14.56 -15.01
CA ARG A 300 -25.90 14.81 -15.31
C ARG A 300 -26.35 14.12 -16.61
N VAL A 301 -25.61 14.31 -17.71
CA VAL A 301 -25.99 13.77 -19.03
C VAL A 301 -25.94 12.25 -19.02
N THR A 302 -25.01 11.66 -18.28
CA THR A 302 -24.79 10.21 -18.24
C THR A 302 -25.50 9.52 -17.07
N MET A 303 -26.29 10.25 -16.29
CA MET A 303 -26.94 9.79 -15.06
C MET A 303 -25.96 9.14 -14.06
N GLY A 304 -24.75 9.69 -13.97
CA GLY A 304 -23.69 9.25 -13.06
C GLY A 304 -22.94 7.99 -13.51
N LYS A 305 -23.27 7.41 -14.67
CA LYS A 305 -22.73 6.12 -15.13
C LYS A 305 -21.35 6.19 -15.77
N LYS A 306 -20.83 7.38 -16.03
CA LYS A 306 -19.53 7.59 -16.69
C LYS A 306 -18.58 8.32 -15.76
N LEU A 307 -17.29 8.01 -15.90
CA LEU A 307 -16.21 8.67 -15.16
C LEU A 307 -16.01 10.12 -15.65
N ALA A 308 -15.70 11.03 -14.75
CA ALA A 308 -15.25 12.39 -15.06
C ALA A 308 -13.84 12.59 -14.49
N MET A 309 -12.96 13.10 -15.35
CA MET A 309 -11.55 13.20 -15.10
C MET A 309 -11.01 14.57 -15.52
N ALA A 310 -10.00 15.11 -14.83
CA ALA A 310 -9.33 16.36 -15.21
C ALA A 310 -7.86 16.40 -14.80
N PHE A 311 -7.07 17.21 -15.49
CA PHE A 311 -5.77 17.67 -14.99
C PHE A 311 -5.96 18.77 -13.95
N TYR A 312 -5.36 18.66 -12.76
CA TYR A 312 -5.43 19.75 -11.76
C TYR A 312 -4.46 19.57 -10.57
N GLY A 313 -4.20 20.67 -9.85
CA GLY A 313 -3.57 20.63 -8.51
C GLY A 313 -2.06 20.38 -8.52
N TYR A 314 -1.31 21.04 -9.39
CA TYR A 314 0.12 20.76 -9.61
C TYR A 314 1.01 21.47 -8.59
N LEU A 315 0.74 21.26 -7.30
CA LEU A 315 1.33 22.05 -6.19
C LEU A 315 2.86 21.99 -6.13
N PHE A 316 3.48 20.95 -6.69
CA PHE A 316 4.94 20.84 -6.77
C PHE A 316 5.54 21.43 -8.06
N GLU A 317 4.74 21.71 -9.09
CA GLU A 317 5.18 22.21 -10.40
C GLU A 317 4.82 23.69 -10.62
N LEU A 318 3.62 24.06 -10.20
CA LEU A 318 3.00 25.37 -10.38
C LEU A 318 3.01 26.15 -9.07
N VAL A 319 4.21 26.60 -8.73
CA VAL A 319 4.54 27.16 -7.41
C VAL A 319 4.14 28.64 -7.23
N ASP A 320 3.55 29.24 -8.26
CA ASP A 320 3.11 30.64 -8.31
C ASP A 320 1.61 30.78 -8.03
N ALA A 321 1.25 31.84 -7.31
CA ALA A 321 -0.10 32.08 -6.81
C ALA A 321 -1.15 32.27 -7.92
N ASN A 322 -0.72 32.80 -9.07
CA ASN A 322 -1.57 33.06 -10.22
C ASN A 322 -1.65 31.90 -11.22
N SER A 323 -1.12 30.72 -10.86
CA SER A 323 -1.16 29.54 -11.74
C SER A 323 -2.57 29.00 -12.00
N GLY A 324 -3.51 29.22 -11.06
CA GLY A 324 -4.85 28.65 -11.10
C GLY A 324 -4.99 27.26 -10.46
N HIS A 325 -3.91 26.69 -9.92
CA HIS A 325 -3.89 25.30 -9.42
C HIS A 325 -3.95 25.17 -7.88
N LEU A 326 -4.20 26.26 -7.14
CA LEU A 326 -4.20 26.30 -5.67
C LEU A 326 -5.60 26.13 -5.06
N GLY A 327 -6.44 25.29 -5.68
CA GLY A 327 -7.80 24.96 -5.24
C GLY A 327 -8.02 23.45 -5.14
N LEU A 328 -6.96 22.67 -4.90
CA LEU A 328 -7.01 21.21 -4.96
C LEU A 328 -7.98 20.66 -3.91
N LYS A 329 -8.00 21.22 -2.70
CA LYS A 329 -8.99 20.89 -1.66
C LYS A 329 -10.42 20.86 -2.22
N LYS A 330 -10.79 21.93 -2.92
CA LYS A 330 -12.15 22.13 -3.44
C LYS A 330 -12.52 21.07 -4.47
N VAL A 331 -11.57 20.74 -5.34
CA VAL A 331 -11.71 19.69 -6.35
C VAL A 331 -11.80 18.29 -5.72
N LEU A 332 -11.00 18.00 -4.70
CA LEU A 332 -11.05 16.72 -3.99
C LEU A 332 -12.38 16.51 -3.26
N ALA A 333 -12.96 17.58 -2.70
CA ALA A 333 -14.27 17.54 -2.05
C ALA A 333 -15.45 17.37 -3.04
N ALA A 334 -15.25 17.61 -4.34
CA ALA A 334 -16.32 17.54 -5.32
C ALA A 334 -16.73 16.08 -5.63
N GLY A 335 -18.00 15.75 -5.43
CA GLY A 335 -18.53 14.40 -5.65
C GLY A 335 -18.53 13.94 -7.11
N ASP A 336 -18.60 14.88 -8.05
CA ASP A 336 -18.77 14.59 -9.48
C ASP A 336 -17.47 14.26 -10.22
N ILE A 337 -16.31 14.41 -9.57
CA ILE A 337 -14.98 14.13 -10.14
C ILE A 337 -14.50 12.78 -9.61
N ASP A 338 -14.15 11.83 -10.48
CA ASP A 338 -13.66 10.52 -10.06
C ASP A 338 -12.13 10.43 -10.09
N MET A 339 -11.51 11.13 -11.04
CA MET A 339 -10.11 10.97 -11.37
C MET A 339 -9.43 12.32 -11.61
N LEU A 340 -8.17 12.42 -11.21
CA LEU A 340 -7.29 13.55 -11.51
C LEU A 340 -6.01 13.05 -12.19
N ALA A 341 -5.27 13.93 -12.86
CA ALA A 341 -4.00 13.55 -13.47
C ALA A 341 -2.96 14.66 -13.50
N SER A 342 -1.72 14.24 -13.76
CA SER A 342 -0.64 15.08 -14.31
C SER A 342 0.36 14.21 -15.07
N PRO A 343 1.22 14.83 -15.90
CA PRO A 343 2.48 14.21 -16.32
C PRO A 343 3.34 13.76 -15.14
N VAL A 344 4.19 12.77 -15.40
CA VAL A 344 5.42 12.62 -14.59
C VAL A 344 6.18 13.94 -14.68
N SER A 345 6.60 14.47 -13.53
CA SER A 345 7.39 15.69 -13.44
C SER A 345 8.49 15.74 -14.50
N TYR A 346 8.52 16.79 -15.32
CA TYR A 346 9.58 17.01 -16.32
C TYR A 346 10.96 17.21 -15.67
N PHE A 347 10.98 17.49 -14.36
CA PHE A 347 12.19 17.57 -13.56
C PHE A 347 12.68 16.19 -13.11
N ASP A 348 13.95 15.90 -13.43
CA ASP A 348 14.70 14.72 -12.96
C ASP A 348 13.97 13.38 -13.25
N ARG A 349 13.47 13.19 -14.47
CA ARG A 349 12.72 11.98 -14.89
C ARG A 349 13.49 11.01 -15.80
N GLY A 350 14.69 11.36 -16.22
CA GLY A 350 15.54 10.51 -17.07
C GLY A 350 16.15 9.32 -16.33
N VAL A 351 17.19 8.72 -16.92
CA VAL A 351 17.94 7.59 -16.34
C VAL A 351 18.50 7.96 -14.95
N GLY A 352 18.13 7.20 -13.93
CA GLY A 352 18.54 7.45 -12.53
C GLY A 352 17.76 8.57 -11.83
N GLY A 353 16.79 9.18 -12.51
CA GLY A 353 15.95 10.25 -12.00
C GLY A 353 14.81 9.77 -11.11
N ILE A 354 14.20 10.71 -10.38
CA ILE A 354 13.13 10.48 -9.39
C ILE A 354 11.76 10.15 -10.00
N GLY A 355 11.45 10.65 -11.21
CA GLY A 355 10.14 10.41 -11.84
C GLY A 355 8.96 10.81 -10.94
N SER A 356 9.02 11.99 -10.31
CA SER A 356 8.12 12.35 -9.21
C SER A 356 6.73 12.83 -9.65
N HIS A 357 5.76 12.70 -8.75
CA HIS A 357 4.42 13.31 -8.88
C HIS A 357 4.49 14.85 -8.87
N MET A 358 3.54 15.51 -9.55
CA MET A 358 3.37 16.98 -9.54
C MET A 358 2.47 17.50 -8.40
N THR A 359 1.85 16.62 -7.61
CA THR A 359 0.90 16.98 -6.55
C THR A 359 1.15 16.25 -5.21
N THR A 360 0.43 16.65 -4.16
CA THR A 360 0.24 15.90 -2.91
C THR A 360 -0.61 14.66 -3.17
N VAL A 361 0.00 13.66 -3.80
CA VAL A 361 -0.70 12.52 -4.38
C VAL A 361 -1.47 11.70 -3.35
N ASP A 362 -0.98 11.64 -2.12
CA ASP A 362 -1.61 10.85 -1.07
C ASP A 362 -2.87 11.53 -0.51
N SER A 363 -2.99 12.87 -0.62
CA SER A 363 -4.28 13.56 -0.42
C SER A 363 -5.32 13.13 -1.45
N VAL A 364 -4.93 12.95 -2.71
CA VAL A 364 -5.85 12.51 -3.76
C VAL A 364 -6.44 11.14 -3.41
N ALA A 365 -5.59 10.21 -2.98
CA ALA A 365 -6.00 8.89 -2.53
C ALA A 365 -6.85 8.92 -1.24
N LEU A 366 -6.52 9.78 -0.26
CA LEU A 366 -7.31 9.95 0.97
C LEU A 366 -8.75 10.39 0.70
N HIS A 367 -8.97 11.18 -0.35
CA HIS A 367 -10.30 11.64 -0.78
C HIS A 367 -10.99 10.67 -1.75
N HIS A 368 -10.48 9.45 -1.87
CA HIS A 368 -10.99 8.41 -2.75
C HIS A 368 -11.08 8.83 -4.23
N LYS A 369 -10.19 9.73 -4.67
CA LYS A 369 -10.03 10.11 -6.07
C LYS A 369 -8.85 9.34 -6.66
N LEU A 370 -8.98 8.84 -7.88
CA LEU A 370 -7.89 8.13 -8.54
C LEU A 370 -6.97 9.15 -9.25
N TRP A 371 -5.74 9.29 -8.76
CA TRP A 371 -4.70 10.00 -9.50
C TRP A 371 -4.18 9.13 -10.65
N MET A 372 -4.03 9.70 -11.84
CA MET A 372 -3.46 9.04 -12.99
C MET A 372 -2.20 9.76 -13.44
N ILE A 373 -1.12 9.01 -13.56
CA ILE A 373 0.15 9.51 -14.05
C ILE A 373 0.14 9.45 -15.58
N GLU A 374 0.36 10.58 -16.26
CA GLU A 374 0.70 10.61 -17.67
C GLU A 374 2.18 10.31 -17.85
N ASP A 375 2.50 9.13 -18.38
CA ASP A 375 3.87 8.75 -18.69
C ASP A 375 4.21 9.05 -20.15
N ASP A 376 4.54 10.31 -20.42
CA ASP A 376 5.09 10.79 -21.70
C ASP A 376 6.63 10.69 -21.75
N SER A 377 7.22 9.85 -20.90
CA SER A 377 8.66 9.60 -20.91
C SER A 377 9.13 9.18 -22.30
N ARG A 378 10.14 9.90 -22.81
CA ARG A 378 10.70 9.65 -24.13
C ARG A 378 11.43 8.31 -24.16
N THR A 379 10.88 7.34 -24.89
CA THR A 379 11.48 6.01 -25.07
C THR A 379 12.66 6.08 -26.05
N TYR A 380 13.41 4.98 -26.18
CA TYR A 380 14.48 4.87 -27.18
C TYR A 380 13.98 4.91 -28.64
N LEU A 381 12.67 4.72 -28.87
CA LEU A 381 12.03 4.84 -30.19
C LEU A 381 11.59 6.27 -30.52
N SER A 382 11.52 7.14 -29.53
CA SER A 382 11.17 8.54 -29.73
C SER A 382 12.32 9.33 -30.39
N GLU A 383 11.99 10.53 -30.88
CA GLU A 383 12.97 11.47 -31.43
C GLU A 383 14.07 11.79 -30.41
N ILE A 384 15.32 11.87 -30.85
CA ILE A 384 16.48 12.04 -29.94
C ILE A 384 16.41 13.40 -29.24
N THR A 385 16.18 13.38 -27.92
CA THR A 385 16.31 14.52 -27.02
C THR A 385 17.19 14.15 -25.82
N PRO A 386 17.70 15.13 -25.05
CA PRO A 386 18.46 14.84 -23.82
C PRO A 386 17.67 14.08 -22.74
N GLN A 387 16.34 13.99 -22.85
CA GLN A 387 15.48 13.33 -21.87
C GLN A 387 15.13 11.88 -22.24
N ASN A 388 15.60 11.37 -23.39
CA ASN A 388 15.30 10.02 -23.83
C ASN A 388 15.93 8.96 -22.94
N PHE A 389 15.18 7.88 -22.70
CA PHE A 389 15.78 6.61 -22.34
C PHE A 389 16.53 6.08 -23.58
N PRO A 390 17.84 5.80 -23.49
CA PRO A 390 18.66 5.57 -24.67
C PRO A 390 18.57 4.15 -25.24
N THR A 391 18.01 3.19 -24.49
CA THR A 391 17.85 1.79 -24.92
C THR A 391 16.50 1.22 -24.48
N ALA A 392 16.10 0.08 -25.06
CA ALA A 392 14.89 -0.65 -24.68
C ALA A 392 14.94 -1.05 -23.20
N GLU A 393 16.08 -1.54 -22.72
CA GLU A 393 16.27 -1.97 -21.34
C GLU A 393 16.07 -0.80 -20.38
N LEU A 394 16.71 0.35 -20.62
CA LEU A 394 16.55 1.52 -19.76
C LEU A 394 15.15 2.13 -19.82
N THR A 395 14.46 1.99 -20.95
CA THR A 395 13.04 2.36 -21.07
C THR A 395 12.18 1.47 -20.17
N ILE A 396 12.40 0.15 -20.21
CA ILE A 396 11.74 -0.83 -19.33
C ILE A 396 11.99 -0.51 -17.85
N GLU A 397 13.23 -0.18 -17.47
CA GLU A 397 13.55 0.19 -16.09
C GLU A 397 12.89 1.51 -15.67
N GLY A 398 12.74 2.47 -16.58
CA GLY A 398 11.96 3.69 -16.39
C GLY A 398 10.47 3.41 -16.16
N HIS A 399 9.86 2.54 -16.96
CA HIS A 399 8.47 2.12 -16.76
C HIS A 399 8.27 1.44 -15.39
N LYS A 400 9.19 0.57 -14.96
CA LYS A 400 9.17 -0.05 -13.62
C LYS A 400 9.25 0.99 -12.51
N ARG A 401 10.06 2.05 -12.67
CA ARG A 401 10.14 3.15 -11.69
C ARG A 401 8.82 3.92 -11.61
N ASN A 402 8.20 4.22 -12.75
CA ASN A 402 7.00 5.04 -12.77
C ASN A 402 5.78 4.27 -12.23
N ILE A 403 5.62 2.99 -12.61
CA ILE A 403 4.53 2.15 -12.08
C ILE A 403 4.71 1.84 -10.59
N SER A 404 5.94 1.69 -10.09
CA SER A 404 6.12 1.43 -8.66
C SER A 404 5.69 2.61 -7.78
N SER A 405 5.88 3.83 -8.27
CA SER A 405 5.33 5.04 -7.66
C SER A 405 3.79 4.95 -7.58
N ALA A 406 3.15 4.52 -8.67
CA ALA A 406 1.70 4.31 -8.70
C ALA A 406 1.23 3.20 -7.74
N ILE A 407 1.98 2.11 -7.62
CA ILE A 407 1.70 1.03 -6.67
C ILE A 407 1.75 1.57 -5.23
N VAL A 408 2.86 2.20 -4.83
CA VAL A 408 3.04 2.65 -3.44
C VAL A 408 2.03 3.72 -3.03
N HIS A 409 1.75 4.68 -3.90
CA HIS A 409 0.86 5.81 -3.62
C HIS A 409 -0.60 5.57 -4.03
N ARG A 410 -0.96 4.33 -4.40
CA ARG A 410 -2.34 3.92 -4.73
C ARG A 410 -2.93 4.79 -5.86
N THR A 411 -2.21 4.86 -6.97
CA THR A 411 -2.59 5.63 -8.18
C THR A 411 -2.66 4.71 -9.41
N GLY A 412 -3.05 5.26 -10.56
CA GLY A 412 -2.92 4.65 -11.87
C GLY A 412 -1.92 5.37 -12.77
N LEU A 413 -1.75 4.86 -13.98
CA LEU A 413 -0.82 5.39 -14.99
C LEU A 413 -1.32 5.13 -16.40
N TRP A 414 -1.07 6.03 -17.34
CA TRP A 414 -1.13 5.70 -18.77
C TRP A 414 0.22 5.88 -19.44
N PHE A 415 0.54 4.93 -20.32
CA PHE A 415 1.68 5.03 -21.21
C PHE A 415 1.29 5.87 -22.42
N MET A 416 2.13 6.83 -22.79
CA MET A 416 1.78 7.82 -23.81
C MET A 416 2.75 7.79 -24.98
N ASP A 417 2.21 7.52 -26.17
CA ASP A 417 2.84 7.93 -27.42
C ASP A 417 2.34 9.32 -27.82
N LEU A 418 3.03 10.34 -27.31
CA LEU A 418 2.59 11.73 -27.46
C LEU A 418 2.52 12.16 -28.93
N SER A 419 3.39 11.68 -29.81
CA SER A 419 3.35 12.06 -31.23
C SER A 419 2.66 11.04 -32.13
N SER A 420 2.15 9.93 -31.56
CA SER A 420 1.56 8.81 -32.31
C SER A 420 2.50 8.30 -33.41
N ASN A 421 3.77 8.20 -33.04
CA ASN A 421 4.86 7.86 -33.94
C ASN A 421 5.52 6.52 -33.62
N GLY A 422 4.87 5.69 -32.80
CA GLY A 422 5.28 4.35 -32.39
C GLY A 422 6.26 4.35 -31.21
N TRP A 423 6.10 5.23 -30.21
CA TRP A 423 7.04 5.30 -29.08
C TRP A 423 7.03 4.06 -28.21
N LEU A 424 5.93 3.31 -28.21
CA LEU A 424 5.76 2.07 -27.46
C LEU A 424 5.78 0.85 -28.39
N ASN A 425 6.19 1.02 -29.65
CA ASN A 425 6.08 -0.02 -30.67
C ASN A 425 7.23 -1.06 -30.61
N ASP A 426 7.41 -1.68 -29.45
CA ASP A 426 8.32 -2.80 -29.19
C ASP A 426 7.66 -3.84 -28.28
N SER A 427 7.70 -5.11 -28.70
CA SER A 427 7.06 -6.22 -27.97
C SER A 427 7.56 -6.38 -26.54
N SER A 428 8.86 -6.16 -26.30
CA SER A 428 9.48 -6.36 -24.97
C SER A 428 9.04 -5.28 -23.97
N MET A 429 8.78 -4.06 -24.44
CA MET A 429 8.20 -3.00 -23.61
C MET A 429 6.80 -3.41 -23.15
N TRP A 430 5.98 -3.97 -24.05
CA TRP A 430 4.62 -4.42 -23.73
C TRP A 430 4.59 -5.67 -22.87
N GLU A 431 5.46 -6.65 -23.09
CA GLU A 431 5.61 -7.81 -22.19
C GLU A 431 5.92 -7.35 -20.75
N ASN A 432 6.77 -6.33 -20.59
CA ASN A 432 7.01 -5.71 -19.29
C ASN A 432 5.77 -5.00 -18.73
N ILE A 433 5.01 -4.27 -19.56
CA ILE A 433 3.74 -3.63 -19.15
C ILE A 433 2.72 -4.67 -18.66
N GLY A 434 2.54 -5.77 -19.38
CA GLY A 434 1.65 -6.87 -18.97
C GLY A 434 2.07 -7.49 -17.63
N ASN A 435 3.38 -7.75 -17.45
CA ASN A 435 3.89 -8.25 -16.17
C ASN A 435 3.65 -7.27 -15.01
N MET A 436 3.89 -5.97 -15.22
CA MET A 436 3.63 -4.94 -14.21
C MET A 436 2.13 -4.81 -13.89
N GLN A 437 1.26 -4.92 -14.90
CA GLN A 437 -0.19 -4.88 -14.73
C GLN A 437 -0.70 -6.07 -13.91
N GLN A 438 -0.23 -7.27 -14.23
CA GLN A 438 -0.58 -8.47 -13.47
C GLN A 438 -0.11 -8.35 -12.02
N PHE A 439 1.13 -7.90 -11.80
CA PHE A 439 1.65 -7.65 -10.45
C PHE A 439 0.81 -6.61 -9.70
N TYR A 440 0.47 -5.49 -10.34
CA TYR A 440 -0.39 -4.46 -9.74
C TYR A 440 -1.71 -5.08 -9.27
N LYS A 441 -2.37 -5.84 -10.14
CA LYS A 441 -3.66 -6.47 -9.84
C LYS A 441 -3.58 -7.47 -8.69
N GLU A 442 -2.54 -8.29 -8.64
CA GLU A 442 -2.33 -9.28 -7.57
C GLU A 442 -1.96 -8.61 -6.24
N TYR A 443 -0.98 -7.73 -6.26
CA TYR A 443 -0.50 -7.03 -5.07
C TYR A 443 -1.62 -6.21 -4.42
N MET A 444 -2.40 -5.47 -5.23
CA MET A 444 -3.48 -4.62 -4.74
C MET A 444 -4.67 -5.36 -4.11
N GLN A 445 -4.80 -6.68 -4.30
CA GLN A 445 -5.83 -7.46 -3.60
C GLN A 445 -5.58 -7.54 -2.09
N THR A 446 -4.32 -7.46 -1.67
CA THR A 446 -3.89 -7.59 -0.27
C THR A 446 -3.29 -6.31 0.30
N ALA A 447 -2.92 -5.36 -0.57
CA ALA A 447 -2.40 -4.06 -0.18
C ALA A 447 -3.37 -3.34 0.78
N GLN A 448 -2.78 -2.65 1.75
CA GLN A 448 -3.50 -1.80 2.70
C GLN A 448 -3.38 -0.33 2.29
N PRO A 449 -4.15 0.61 2.86
CA PRO A 449 -3.89 2.03 2.67
C PRO A 449 -2.43 2.37 3.07
N LEU A 450 -1.80 3.31 2.36
CA LEU A 450 -0.44 3.73 2.67
C LEU A 450 -0.38 4.28 4.10
N LYS A 451 0.55 3.76 4.90
CA LYS A 451 0.84 4.22 6.27
C LYS A 451 2.31 4.61 6.36
N PRO A 452 2.68 5.83 5.95
CA PRO A 452 4.07 6.23 5.88
C PRO A 452 4.65 6.50 7.28
N ASP A 453 5.97 6.40 7.42
CA ASP A 453 6.64 6.81 8.66
C ASP A 453 6.86 8.36 8.70
N VAL A 454 6.83 9.01 7.53
CA VAL A 454 6.99 10.46 7.34
C VAL A 454 5.84 11.04 6.51
N ALA A 455 5.19 12.09 7.00
CA ALA A 455 4.19 12.84 6.25
C ALA A 455 4.76 14.22 5.87
N PHE A 456 4.90 14.49 4.57
CA PHE A 456 5.22 15.82 4.05
C PHE A 456 3.92 16.60 3.83
N ILE A 457 3.87 17.81 4.39
CA ILE A 457 2.67 18.63 4.46
C ILE A 457 2.88 19.90 3.62
N VAL A 458 1.97 20.14 2.69
CA VAL A 458 1.94 21.31 1.80
C VAL A 458 0.70 22.14 2.10
N ASP A 459 0.86 23.45 2.18
CA ASP A 459 -0.24 24.39 2.34
C ASP A 459 -0.44 25.22 1.08
N GLU A 460 -1.54 24.97 0.36
CA GLU A 460 -1.89 25.73 -0.84
C GLU A 460 -2.33 27.16 -0.51
N GLN A 461 -2.87 27.41 0.69
CA GLN A 461 -3.26 28.76 1.12
C GLN A 461 -2.04 29.65 1.28
N SER A 462 -0.99 29.18 1.95
CA SER A 462 0.26 29.92 2.08
C SER A 462 0.85 30.37 0.74
N MET A 463 0.66 29.59 -0.32
CA MET A 463 1.14 29.95 -1.66
C MET A 463 0.38 31.16 -2.24
N GLN A 464 -0.88 31.38 -1.86
CA GLN A 464 -1.68 32.54 -2.29
C GLN A 464 -1.19 33.86 -1.66
N TYR A 465 -0.47 33.79 -0.54
CA TYR A 465 0.09 34.93 0.19
C TYR A 465 1.52 35.28 -0.25
N MET A 466 1.98 34.80 -1.40
CA MET A 466 3.36 34.97 -1.86
C MET A 466 3.44 35.79 -3.14
N SER A 467 4.19 36.88 -3.08
CA SER A 467 4.62 37.66 -4.25
C SER A 467 5.92 37.12 -4.89
N ALA A 468 6.69 36.32 -4.15
CA ALA A 468 7.91 35.66 -4.60
C ALA A 468 7.76 34.12 -4.62
N GLY A 469 6.57 33.64 -5.01
CA GLY A 469 6.20 32.22 -5.08
C GLY A 469 7.26 31.39 -5.79
N ARG A 470 7.58 31.72 -7.05
CA ARG A 470 8.60 31.04 -7.84
C ARG A 470 9.94 30.91 -7.13
N GLN A 471 10.45 31.94 -6.47
CA GLN A 471 11.78 31.88 -5.85
C GLN A 471 11.79 31.02 -4.58
N ILE A 472 10.73 31.10 -3.78
CA ILE A 472 10.67 30.43 -2.47
C ILE A 472 10.12 29.02 -2.59
N ASN A 473 8.94 28.85 -3.19
CA ASN A 473 8.28 27.55 -3.31
C ASN A 473 9.01 26.62 -4.29
N SER A 474 9.78 27.12 -5.26
CA SER A 474 10.65 26.23 -6.05
C SER A 474 11.66 25.50 -5.19
N ALA A 475 12.19 26.14 -4.14
CA ALA A 475 13.12 25.47 -3.23
C ALA A 475 12.39 24.53 -2.27
N LEU A 476 11.28 25.00 -1.66
CA LEU A 476 10.53 24.28 -0.64
C LEU A 476 9.75 23.07 -1.18
N LEU A 477 9.24 23.16 -2.41
CA LEU A 477 8.33 22.19 -3.01
C LEU A 477 8.99 21.49 -4.21
N PHE A 478 9.23 22.23 -5.30
CA PHE A 478 9.69 21.66 -6.58
C PHE A 478 11.03 20.89 -6.45
N ASN A 479 12.07 21.57 -5.96
CA ASN A 479 13.41 21.01 -5.81
C ASN A 479 13.48 19.99 -4.66
N GLN A 480 12.70 20.22 -3.59
CA GLN A 480 12.68 19.38 -2.40
C GLN A 480 12.35 17.92 -2.69
N ARG A 481 11.56 17.64 -3.75
CA ARG A 481 11.24 16.29 -4.23
C ARG A 481 12.47 15.41 -4.42
N THR A 482 13.59 15.97 -4.90
CA THR A 482 14.84 15.21 -5.08
C THR A 482 15.36 14.59 -3.78
N ASN A 483 15.32 15.35 -2.69
CA ASN A 483 15.79 14.90 -1.38
C ASN A 483 14.77 13.97 -0.71
N ILE A 484 13.47 14.15 -0.98
CA ILE A 484 12.41 13.25 -0.48
C ILE A 484 12.56 11.86 -1.11
N TYR A 485 12.59 11.78 -2.43
CA TYR A 485 12.64 10.51 -3.17
C TYR A 485 13.95 9.73 -2.95
N ARG A 486 15.06 10.45 -2.68
CA ARG A 486 16.38 9.87 -2.39
C ARG A 486 16.67 9.70 -0.89
N SER A 487 15.67 9.92 -0.02
CA SER A 487 15.86 9.90 1.43
C SER A 487 16.09 8.49 1.99
N GLY A 488 15.59 7.45 1.32
CA GLY A 488 15.56 6.08 1.84
C GLY A 488 14.51 5.87 2.95
N LEU A 489 13.48 6.73 3.01
CA LEU A 489 12.41 6.71 4.00
C LEU A 489 11.09 6.23 3.36
N SER A 490 10.18 5.70 4.18
CA SER A 490 8.77 5.54 3.78
C SER A 490 8.03 6.87 4.03
N TYR A 491 7.40 7.42 3.00
CA TYR A 491 6.80 8.76 3.06
C TYR A 491 5.45 8.85 2.36
N GLY A 492 4.67 9.87 2.71
CA GLY A 492 3.50 10.33 1.97
C GLY A 492 3.48 11.87 1.87
N MET A 493 2.73 12.40 0.91
CA MET A 493 2.60 13.83 0.60
C MET A 493 1.14 14.28 0.69
N TYR A 494 0.86 15.19 1.62
CA TYR A 494 -0.49 15.58 2.02
C TYR A 494 -0.68 17.10 2.06
N LEU A 495 -1.93 17.53 1.91
CA LEU A 495 -2.37 18.90 2.19
C LEU A 495 -2.39 19.16 3.70
N LEU A 496 -2.13 20.42 4.09
CA LEU A 496 -2.25 20.88 5.47
C LEU A 496 -3.64 20.61 6.04
N GLU A 497 -4.69 20.80 5.25
CA GLU A 497 -6.04 20.57 5.73
C GLU A 497 -6.31 19.11 6.13
N ASP A 498 -5.75 18.14 5.40
CA ASP A 498 -5.98 16.73 5.71
C ASP A 498 -5.42 16.36 7.09
N ILE A 499 -4.30 16.95 7.48
CA ILE A 499 -3.74 16.73 8.82
C ILE A 499 -4.55 17.48 9.88
N LEU A 500 -5.03 18.70 9.60
CA LEU A 500 -5.86 19.47 10.52
C LEU A 500 -7.22 18.79 10.80
N ASN A 501 -7.77 18.10 9.80
CA ASN A 501 -9.01 17.34 9.90
C ASN A 501 -8.80 15.89 10.42
N GLY A 502 -7.55 15.50 10.70
CA GLY A 502 -7.23 14.18 11.24
C GLY A 502 -7.32 13.02 10.24
N ALA A 503 -7.30 13.31 8.93
CA ALA A 503 -7.37 12.31 7.86
C ALA A 503 -6.01 11.68 7.55
N VAL A 504 -4.90 12.39 7.78
CA VAL A 504 -3.55 11.88 7.52
C VAL A 504 -3.23 10.70 8.46
N PRO A 505 -2.76 9.55 7.93
CA PRO A 505 -2.36 8.40 8.76
C PRO A 505 -1.31 8.77 9.80
N ASP A 506 -1.32 8.07 10.95
CA ASP A 506 -0.34 8.32 12.01
C ASP A 506 1.09 8.09 11.51
N ALA A 507 1.92 9.12 11.64
CA ALA A 507 3.31 9.14 11.22
C ALA A 507 4.18 9.56 12.41
N LYS A 508 5.44 9.13 12.41
CA LYS A 508 6.39 9.50 13.46
C LYS A 508 6.92 10.92 13.26
N MET A 509 6.97 11.37 12.01
CA MET A 509 7.48 12.68 11.60
C MET A 509 6.55 13.38 10.62
N TYR A 510 6.23 14.64 10.91
CA TYR A 510 5.43 15.54 10.07
C TYR A 510 6.30 16.71 9.62
N VAL A 511 6.46 16.91 8.32
CA VAL A 511 7.34 17.93 7.73
C VAL A 511 6.51 18.97 7.01
N PHE A 512 6.40 20.17 7.57
CA PHE A 512 5.67 21.29 7.01
C PHE A 512 6.60 22.08 6.09
N LEU A 513 6.36 21.95 4.77
CA LEU A 513 7.25 22.51 3.75
C LEU A 513 7.05 24.01 3.59
N ASN A 514 5.81 24.51 3.67
CA ASN A 514 5.47 25.91 3.36
C ASN A 514 4.29 26.48 4.18
N ALA A 515 4.07 26.00 5.41
CA ALA A 515 2.97 26.47 6.27
C ALA A 515 3.24 27.87 6.87
N HIS A 516 3.23 28.90 6.02
CA HIS A 516 3.55 30.29 6.34
C HIS A 516 2.38 31.05 6.98
N VAL A 517 1.16 30.74 6.56
CA VAL A 517 -0.11 31.31 7.03
C VAL A 517 -0.78 30.26 7.91
N LEU A 518 -1.19 30.66 9.10
CA LEU A 518 -2.06 29.84 9.95
C LEU A 518 -3.03 30.78 10.68
N ASP A 519 -4.30 30.40 10.78
CA ASP A 519 -5.27 31.08 11.61
C ASP A 519 -5.26 30.58 13.06
N THR A 520 -6.15 31.10 13.91
CA THR A 520 -6.21 30.68 15.33
C THR A 520 -6.73 29.24 15.48
N ASN A 521 -7.69 28.82 14.65
CA ASN A 521 -8.27 27.49 14.68
C ASN A 521 -7.26 26.43 14.21
N GLU A 522 -6.55 26.69 13.11
CA GLU A 522 -5.52 25.79 12.57
C GLU A 522 -4.37 25.60 13.57
N ARG A 523 -3.92 26.68 14.23
CA ARG A 523 -2.96 26.58 15.34
C ARG A 523 -3.48 25.69 16.47
N ASN A 524 -4.76 25.81 16.82
CA ASN A 524 -5.37 24.98 17.87
C ASN A 524 -5.44 23.51 17.45
N GLN A 525 -5.81 23.20 16.21
CA GLN A 525 -5.81 21.85 15.66
C GLN A 525 -4.40 21.24 15.64
N LEU A 526 -3.39 21.98 15.17
CA LEU A 526 -1.99 21.52 15.23
C LEU A 526 -1.53 21.26 16.66
N ASN A 527 -1.94 22.11 17.62
CA ASN A 527 -1.60 21.91 19.03
C ASN A 527 -2.19 20.62 19.60
N GLN A 528 -3.37 20.18 19.13
CA GLN A 528 -3.96 18.91 19.55
C GLN A 528 -3.15 17.70 19.06
N LEU A 529 -2.38 17.83 17.98
CA LEU A 529 -1.55 16.75 17.44
C LEU A 529 -0.20 16.58 18.16
N LYS A 530 0.20 17.54 18.99
CA LYS A 530 1.48 17.59 19.73
C LYS A 530 1.49 16.64 20.93
N ASN A 531 1.40 15.36 20.65
CA ASN A 531 1.40 14.27 21.61
C ASN A 531 2.05 13.01 20.98
N ALA A 532 1.98 11.88 21.69
CA ALA A 532 2.40 10.56 21.19
C ALA A 532 3.84 10.48 20.65
N ASN A 533 4.76 11.31 21.19
CA ASN A 533 6.17 11.38 20.81
C ASN A 533 6.39 11.71 19.32
N ARG A 534 5.41 12.34 18.67
CA ARG A 534 5.50 12.78 17.28
C ARG A 534 6.50 13.91 17.11
N THR A 535 7.15 13.96 15.94
CA THR A 535 8.12 15.01 15.59
C THR A 535 7.56 15.94 14.51
N PHE A 536 7.58 17.24 14.76
CA PHE A 536 7.14 18.28 13.83
C PHE A 536 8.36 19.03 13.28
N VAL A 537 8.49 19.10 11.97
CA VAL A 537 9.62 19.74 11.28
C VAL A 537 9.10 20.92 10.48
N TRP A 538 9.68 22.10 10.71
CA TRP A 538 9.24 23.36 10.10
C TRP A 538 10.35 23.89 9.19
N VAL A 539 10.09 23.95 7.89
CA VAL A 539 11.08 24.37 6.89
C VAL A 539 10.95 25.87 6.61
N TYR A 540 12.10 26.54 6.51
CA TYR A 540 12.33 27.96 6.20
C TYR A 540 11.71 28.97 7.19
N GLY A 541 10.39 29.04 7.25
CA GLY A 541 9.62 29.90 8.15
C GLY A 541 8.19 29.39 8.22
N ALA A 542 7.67 29.15 9.41
CA ALA A 542 6.31 28.65 9.60
C ALA A 542 5.55 29.52 10.59
N ASP A 543 4.27 29.77 10.32
CA ASP A 543 3.43 30.67 11.11
C ASP A 543 4.05 32.08 11.21
N ILE A 544 4.22 32.73 10.06
CA ILE A 544 4.97 33.99 9.91
C ILE A 544 4.18 35.13 9.26
N ILE A 545 3.00 34.85 8.70
CA ILE A 545 2.11 35.83 8.07
C ILE A 545 0.87 36.01 8.95
N ASP A 546 0.34 37.24 9.00
CA ASP A 546 -0.85 37.62 9.76
C ASP A 546 -0.86 37.14 11.23
N THR A 547 0.32 37.21 11.85
CA THR A 547 0.52 36.83 13.25
C THR A 547 1.34 37.88 14.00
N SER A 548 0.98 38.11 15.25
CA SER A 548 1.76 38.95 16.16
C SER A 548 2.92 38.20 16.82
N ALA A 549 2.94 36.86 16.73
CA ALA A 549 3.93 35.99 17.36
C ALA A 549 4.45 34.97 16.34
N LEU A 550 5.54 35.34 15.64
CA LEU A 550 6.16 34.50 14.62
C LEU A 550 6.55 33.14 15.21
N GLY A 551 6.08 32.07 14.57
CA GLY A 551 6.37 30.70 14.97
C GLY A 551 5.49 30.14 16.10
N ALA A 552 4.36 30.77 16.45
CA ALA A 552 3.52 30.32 17.56
C ALA A 552 3.10 28.84 17.45
N ALA A 553 2.84 28.34 16.24
CA ALA A 553 2.56 26.93 15.98
C ALA A 553 3.76 25.99 16.18
N THR A 554 5.00 26.49 16.15
CA THR A 554 6.21 25.67 16.07
C THR A 554 6.77 25.24 17.43
N GLY A 555 6.38 25.94 18.50
CA GLY A 555 7.02 25.83 19.82
C GLY A 555 8.30 26.68 19.95
N PHE A 556 8.65 27.46 18.94
CA PHE A 556 9.77 28.40 18.96
C PHE A 556 9.32 29.84 18.72
N THR A 557 10.07 30.81 19.26
CA THR A 557 9.93 32.22 18.87
C THR A 557 10.87 32.51 17.71
N LEU A 558 10.28 32.83 16.54
CA LEU A 558 11.00 33.16 15.32
C LEU A 558 11.23 34.67 15.19
N SER A 559 12.30 35.05 14.49
CA SER A 559 12.54 36.41 14.01
C SER A 559 13.24 36.39 12.66
N LYS A 560 13.20 37.52 11.93
CA LYS A 560 14.00 37.69 10.71
C LYS A 560 15.50 37.64 11.06
N ALA A 561 16.25 36.82 10.34
CA ALA A 561 17.71 36.77 10.43
C ALA A 561 18.32 38.03 9.80
N THR A 562 19.47 38.44 10.31
CA THR A 562 20.21 39.63 9.87
C THR A 562 21.47 39.21 9.13
N ASN A 563 21.84 39.94 8.07
CA ASN A 563 23.05 39.65 7.27
C ASN A 563 23.07 38.22 6.69
N VAL A 564 21.90 37.63 6.40
CA VAL A 564 21.77 36.37 5.68
C VAL A 564 21.30 36.66 4.26
N SER A 565 22.00 36.08 3.29
CA SER A 565 21.72 36.18 1.86
C SER A 565 21.57 34.78 1.26
N PRO A 566 21.02 34.64 0.05
CA PRO A 566 21.00 33.37 -0.69
C PRO A 566 22.35 32.64 -0.78
N SER A 567 23.46 33.40 -0.82
CA SER A 567 24.83 32.87 -0.85
C SER A 567 25.40 32.47 0.52
N SER A 568 24.66 32.67 1.60
CA SER A 568 25.06 32.26 2.94
C SER A 568 24.98 30.73 3.07
N ILE A 569 25.57 30.21 4.15
CA ILE A 569 25.55 28.78 4.49
C ILE A 569 25.00 28.56 5.89
N ILE A 570 24.59 27.33 6.20
CA ILE A 570 24.38 26.86 7.57
C ILE A 570 25.54 25.94 7.93
N LYS A 571 26.27 26.28 9.00
CA LYS A 571 27.31 25.41 9.54
C LYS A 571 26.73 24.59 10.70
N ILE A 572 26.79 23.27 10.56
CA ILE A 572 26.46 22.34 11.64
C ILE A 572 27.57 22.40 12.70
N ASN A 573 27.18 22.38 13.98
CA ASN A 573 28.12 22.45 15.09
C ASN A 573 29.15 21.31 15.03
N ALA A 574 30.43 21.63 15.26
CA ALA A 574 31.52 20.65 15.20
C ALA A 574 31.44 19.56 16.28
N ASN A 575 30.70 19.82 17.37
CA ASN A 575 30.42 18.90 18.45
C ASN A 575 29.00 18.34 18.42
N ALA A 576 28.31 18.41 17.27
CA ALA A 576 27.01 17.79 17.10
C ALA A 576 27.08 16.29 17.43
N SER A 577 26.11 15.80 18.19
CA SER A 577 26.09 14.44 18.75
C SER A 577 24.74 13.77 18.55
N GLY A 578 24.63 12.48 18.89
CA GLY A 578 23.40 11.72 18.70
C GLY A 578 23.02 11.65 17.22
N PRO A 579 21.74 11.88 16.85
CA PRO A 579 21.26 11.82 15.45
C PRO A 579 22.03 12.71 14.47
N TRP A 580 22.69 13.75 14.98
CA TRP A 580 23.36 14.78 14.17
C TRP A 580 24.86 14.49 13.95
N SER A 581 25.42 13.42 14.56
CA SER A 581 26.87 13.20 14.62
C SER A 581 27.54 13.13 13.25
N ASN A 582 26.86 12.53 12.27
CA ASN A 582 27.39 12.36 10.91
C ASN A 582 27.42 13.68 10.11
N LEU A 583 26.80 14.73 10.64
CA LEU A 583 26.79 16.07 10.05
C LEU A 583 27.73 17.04 10.77
N ALA A 584 28.46 16.61 11.80
CA ALA A 584 29.31 17.49 12.59
C ALA A 584 30.29 18.29 11.73
N GLY A 585 30.19 19.62 11.78
CA GLY A 585 31.04 20.54 11.01
C GLY A 585 30.68 20.71 9.53
N VAL A 586 29.68 19.98 9.00
CA VAL A 586 29.21 20.10 7.61
C VAL A 586 28.66 21.51 7.36
N GLN A 587 28.93 22.03 6.16
CA GLN A 587 28.33 23.27 5.67
C GLN A 587 27.22 22.92 4.68
N LEU A 588 26.01 23.38 4.97
CA LEU A 588 24.84 23.21 4.10
C LEU A 588 24.61 24.52 3.35
N ALA A 589 24.38 24.41 2.04
CA ALA A 589 23.91 25.54 1.25
C ALA A 589 22.46 25.88 1.61
N LEU A 590 22.07 27.14 1.42
CA LEU A 590 20.66 27.53 1.49
C LEU A 590 19.97 27.15 0.18
N GLY A 591 18.78 26.56 0.25
CA GLY A 591 18.01 26.17 -0.94
C GLY A 591 17.51 27.35 -1.78
N LEU A 592 17.39 28.53 -1.18
CA LEU A 592 16.95 29.75 -1.85
C LEU A 592 18.15 30.43 -2.51
N GLN A 593 18.22 30.42 -3.84
CA GLN A 593 19.43 30.75 -4.60
C GLN A 593 19.49 32.17 -5.17
N SER A 594 18.35 32.86 -5.34
CA SER A 594 18.29 34.21 -5.91
C SER A 594 17.08 34.99 -5.38
N GLY A 595 17.19 36.31 -5.21
CA GLY A 595 16.09 37.19 -4.76
C GLY A 595 16.37 37.95 -3.45
N SER A 596 15.45 38.84 -3.07
CA SER A 596 15.48 39.59 -1.80
C SER A 596 14.29 39.17 -0.94
N TYR A 597 14.53 38.21 -0.04
CA TYR A 597 13.54 37.68 0.90
C TYR A 597 14.17 37.52 2.28
N PRO A 598 13.37 37.55 3.35
CA PRO A 598 13.88 37.33 4.70
C PRO A 598 14.28 35.85 4.88
N PHE A 599 15.30 35.60 5.69
CA PHE A 599 15.51 34.30 6.31
C PHE A 599 15.02 34.37 7.76
N PHE A 600 14.69 33.22 8.35
CA PHE A 600 14.20 33.17 9.74
C PHE A 600 15.19 32.43 10.64
N THR A 601 15.22 32.85 11.91
CA THR A 601 16.09 32.31 12.97
C THR A 601 15.29 32.18 14.25
N ILE A 602 15.74 31.32 15.16
CA ILE A 602 15.21 31.25 16.52
C ILE A 602 15.85 32.35 17.38
N SER A 603 15.04 33.24 17.95
CA SER A 603 15.53 34.42 18.69
C SER A 603 16.02 34.09 20.09
N SER A 604 15.48 33.05 20.72
CA SER A 604 15.83 32.63 22.09
C SER A 604 15.65 31.11 22.22
N PRO A 605 16.67 30.31 21.89
CA PRO A 605 16.54 28.85 21.88
C PRO A 605 16.35 28.25 23.28
N GLY A 606 16.67 28.98 24.37
CA GLY A 606 16.51 28.47 25.73
C GLY A 606 17.29 27.17 25.94
N SER A 607 16.59 26.10 26.35
CA SER A 607 17.14 24.75 26.49
C SER A 607 17.28 23.97 25.17
N ALA A 608 16.80 24.52 24.05
CA ALA A 608 16.78 23.82 22.77
C ALA A 608 18.19 23.57 22.25
N ALA A 609 18.36 22.42 21.61
CA ALA A 609 19.62 22.06 20.96
C ALA A 609 19.76 22.87 19.67
N VAL A 610 20.68 23.84 19.66
CA VAL A 610 21.10 24.49 18.43
C VAL A 610 22.01 23.53 17.68
N ILE A 611 21.58 23.05 16.52
CA ILE A 611 22.31 22.08 15.70
C ILE A 611 23.21 22.78 14.69
N GLY A 612 22.72 23.87 14.09
CA GLY A 612 23.45 24.64 13.09
C GLY A 612 23.13 26.13 13.13
N ARG A 613 24.07 26.93 12.62
CA ARG A 613 24.00 28.41 12.63
C ARG A 613 24.26 28.97 11.24
N TYR A 614 23.67 30.12 10.94
CA TYR A 614 24.01 30.85 9.71
C TYR A 614 25.46 31.35 9.76
N GLY A 615 26.17 31.20 8.64
CA GLY A 615 27.56 31.56 8.49
C GLY A 615 28.53 30.58 9.15
N THR A 616 29.81 30.93 9.16
CA THR A 616 30.89 30.06 9.67
C THR A 616 31.24 30.29 11.13
N SER A 617 30.71 31.38 11.73
CA SER A 617 30.94 31.76 13.12
C SER A 617 30.15 30.87 14.09
N SER A 618 30.79 30.46 15.18
CA SER A 618 30.13 29.78 16.30
C SER A 618 29.11 30.66 17.03
N THR A 619 29.14 31.98 16.80
CA THR A 619 28.18 32.96 17.32
C THR A 619 27.10 33.36 16.30
N GLY A 620 27.07 32.72 15.12
CA GLY A 620 26.04 32.96 14.10
C GLY A 620 24.61 32.72 14.61
N GLN A 621 23.61 33.27 13.94
CA GLN A 621 22.21 33.14 14.37
C GLN A 621 21.73 31.67 14.23
N PRO A 622 20.95 31.12 15.20
CA PRO A 622 20.47 29.73 15.15
C PRO A 622 19.60 29.44 13.91
N ALA A 623 20.09 28.56 13.04
CA ALA A 623 19.44 28.22 11.77
C ALA A 623 18.77 26.85 11.81
N ILE A 624 19.32 25.90 12.59
CA ILE A 624 18.69 24.59 12.82
C ILE A 624 18.62 24.36 14.31
N VAL A 625 17.42 24.15 14.83
CA VAL A 625 17.15 24.01 16.27
C VAL A 625 16.19 22.86 16.50
N ALA A 626 16.52 21.98 17.45
CA ALA A 626 15.68 20.85 17.85
C ALA A 626 15.35 20.94 19.34
N GLN A 627 14.11 20.63 19.70
CA GLN A 627 13.63 20.64 21.09
C GLN A 627 12.71 19.43 21.31
N ASP A 628 12.98 18.71 22.40
CA ASP A 628 12.09 17.68 22.95
C ASP A 628 11.21 18.33 24.02
N PHE A 629 9.89 18.24 23.86
CA PHE A 629 8.89 18.74 24.80
C PHE A 629 8.30 17.62 25.68
N GLY A 630 8.91 16.43 25.67
CA GLY A 630 8.54 15.25 26.45
C GLY A 630 7.45 14.41 25.79
N THR A 631 6.34 15.04 25.36
CA THR A 631 5.23 14.33 24.69
C THR A 631 5.25 14.47 23.17
N TRP A 632 6.09 15.37 22.63
CA TRP A 632 6.29 15.62 21.21
C TRP A 632 7.64 16.34 21.02
N LYS A 633 8.11 16.42 19.77
CA LYS A 633 9.37 17.07 19.41
C LYS A 633 9.15 18.10 18.30
N SER A 634 9.97 19.14 18.29
CA SER A 634 9.98 20.16 17.24
C SER A 634 11.37 20.38 16.67
N VAL A 635 11.46 20.54 15.35
CA VAL A 635 12.69 20.90 14.64
C VAL A 635 12.40 22.07 13.71
N PHE A 636 13.12 23.17 13.90
CA PHE A 636 13.14 24.29 12.94
C PHE A 636 14.35 24.16 12.03
N VAL A 637 14.14 24.33 10.71
CA VAL A 637 15.18 24.32 9.70
C VAL A 637 15.07 25.59 8.85
N GLY A 638 15.96 26.55 9.05
CA GLY A 638 15.90 27.86 8.39
C GLY A 638 16.35 27.91 6.93
N SER A 639 16.88 26.82 6.37
CA SER A 639 17.13 26.73 4.93
C SER A 639 15.83 26.56 4.14
N GLY A 640 15.80 27.03 2.89
CA GLY A 640 14.65 26.81 2.00
C GLY A 640 14.59 25.44 1.33
N ASN A 641 15.44 24.51 1.72
CA ASN A 641 15.30 23.10 1.42
C ASN A 641 15.95 22.26 2.53
N LEU A 642 15.49 21.03 2.69
CA LEU A 642 16.09 20.00 3.53
C LEU A 642 17.08 19.21 2.68
N ASP A 643 18.37 19.33 2.99
CA ASP A 643 19.40 18.41 2.51
C ASP A 643 19.06 16.96 2.88
N VAL A 644 19.39 16.00 2.01
CA VAL A 644 19.02 14.59 2.21
C VAL A 644 19.65 13.99 3.47
N ASN A 645 20.88 14.36 3.82
CA ASN A 645 21.54 13.85 5.03
C ASN A 645 21.01 14.55 6.29
N LEU A 646 20.65 15.83 6.19
CA LEU A 646 19.91 16.51 7.25
C LEU A 646 18.54 15.85 7.48
N LEU A 647 17.78 15.57 6.42
CA LEU A 647 16.49 14.88 6.50
C LEU A 647 16.63 13.51 7.19
N ARG A 648 17.66 12.73 6.84
CA ARG A 648 17.97 11.44 7.49
C ARG A 648 18.34 11.60 8.97
N ALA A 649 19.09 12.63 9.34
CA ALA A 649 19.42 12.90 10.74
C ALA A 649 18.18 13.32 11.56
N ILE A 650 17.27 14.09 10.97
CA ILE A 650 15.98 14.43 11.60
C ILE A 650 15.10 13.17 11.72
N ALA A 651 15.10 12.31 10.72
CA ALA A 651 14.39 11.02 10.75
C ALA A 651 14.91 10.12 11.90
N ASP A 652 16.23 10.06 12.11
CA ASP A 652 16.83 9.36 13.26
C ASP A 652 16.35 9.96 14.60
N TYR A 653 16.30 11.30 14.70
CA TYR A 653 15.78 12.00 15.89
C TYR A 653 14.30 11.70 16.17
N ALA A 654 13.53 11.49 15.10
CA ALA A 654 12.11 11.12 15.14
C ALA A 654 11.86 9.61 15.37
N GLY A 655 12.87 8.75 15.28
CA GLY A 655 12.71 7.28 15.36
C GLY A 655 12.10 6.65 14.11
N VAL A 656 12.23 7.33 12.97
CA VAL A 656 11.83 6.82 11.65
C VAL A 656 12.85 5.79 11.16
N HIS A 657 12.38 4.69 10.59
CA HIS A 657 13.28 3.68 10.02
C HIS A 657 13.84 4.15 8.67
N LYS A 658 15.16 4.01 8.50
CA LYS A 658 15.86 4.30 7.24
C LYS A 658 16.19 3.00 6.54
N TYR A 659 15.59 2.81 5.37
CA TYR A 659 15.75 1.59 4.57
C TYR A 659 17.03 1.62 3.74
N MET A 660 17.46 2.80 3.29
CA MET A 660 18.65 2.96 2.45
C MET A 660 19.41 4.23 2.79
N ASP A 661 20.74 4.13 2.83
CA ASP A 661 21.62 5.30 2.94
C ASP A 661 22.14 5.78 1.57
N ALA A 662 22.03 4.93 0.54
CA ALA A 662 22.39 5.31 -0.82
C ALA A 662 21.41 6.38 -1.33
N GLY A 663 21.91 7.38 -2.08
CA GLY A 663 21.09 8.46 -2.65
C GLY A 663 20.28 8.01 -3.88
N ASP A 664 19.79 6.78 -3.87
CA ASP A 664 18.96 6.20 -4.92
C ASP A 664 17.48 6.41 -4.60
N VAL A 665 16.63 6.29 -5.61
CA VAL A 665 15.19 6.49 -5.45
C VAL A 665 14.58 5.26 -4.77
N LEU A 666 13.89 5.48 -3.66
CA LEU A 666 13.13 4.44 -2.96
C LEU A 666 11.65 4.79 -2.93
N GLN A 667 10.83 3.84 -3.37
CA GLN A 667 9.38 3.83 -3.13
C GLN A 667 9.04 2.60 -2.29
N THR A 668 8.32 2.79 -1.17
CA THR A 668 7.89 1.67 -0.34
C THR A 668 6.67 1.97 0.54
N ASP A 669 5.75 1.00 0.59
CA ASP A 669 4.66 0.92 1.58
C ASP A 669 4.99 -0.05 2.73
N LYS A 670 6.28 -0.40 2.87
CA LYS A 670 6.89 -1.31 3.85
C LYS A 670 6.69 -2.80 3.56
N THR A 671 5.88 -3.17 2.59
CA THR A 671 5.73 -4.55 2.09
C THR A 671 6.27 -4.72 0.68
N PHE A 672 6.12 -3.70 -0.16
CA PHE A 672 6.74 -3.61 -1.48
C PHE A 672 7.85 -2.56 -1.48
N PHE A 673 8.94 -2.86 -2.17
CA PHE A 673 10.11 -1.99 -2.31
C PHE A 673 10.46 -1.86 -3.78
N SER A 674 10.44 -0.64 -4.31
CA SER A 674 11.03 -0.31 -5.59
C SER A 674 12.24 0.57 -5.39
N ILE A 675 13.39 0.11 -5.86
CA ILE A 675 14.65 0.81 -5.78
C ILE A 675 15.09 1.11 -7.21
N HIS A 676 15.21 2.39 -7.55
CA HIS A 676 15.74 2.83 -8.85
C HIS A 676 17.09 3.50 -8.66
N ALA A 677 18.11 2.93 -9.28
CA ALA A 677 19.50 3.33 -9.08
C ALA A 677 19.80 4.67 -9.75
N SER A 678 20.06 5.71 -8.96
CA SER A 678 20.62 6.99 -9.42
C SER A 678 22.12 6.89 -9.70
N SER A 679 22.76 5.79 -9.29
CA SER A 679 24.17 5.50 -9.57
C SER A 679 24.41 4.00 -9.59
N ALA A 680 25.38 3.53 -10.39
CA ALA A 680 25.79 2.13 -10.35
C ALA A 680 26.52 1.80 -9.04
N GLY A 681 26.45 0.55 -8.60
CA GLY A 681 27.21 0.04 -7.46
C GLY A 681 26.41 -0.85 -6.53
N ILE A 682 27.02 -1.17 -5.40
CA ILE A 682 26.41 -1.99 -4.35
C ILE A 682 25.37 -1.16 -3.59
N LYS A 683 24.17 -1.71 -3.48
CA LYS A 683 23.04 -1.13 -2.74
C LYS A 683 22.73 -2.03 -1.55
N THR A 684 22.34 -1.41 -0.44
CA THR A 684 21.99 -2.13 0.79
C THR A 684 20.62 -1.66 1.25
N LEU A 685 19.69 -2.61 1.32
CA LEU A 685 18.36 -2.46 1.92
C LEU A 685 18.41 -2.95 3.37
N LYS A 686 17.99 -2.10 4.31
CA LYS A 686 17.90 -2.39 5.74
C LYS A 686 16.45 -2.50 6.16
N LEU A 687 16.06 -3.59 6.80
CA LEU A 687 14.71 -3.90 7.21
C LEU A 687 14.58 -3.74 8.73
N PRO A 688 13.40 -3.31 9.24
CA PRO A 688 13.20 -3.14 10.68
C PRO A 688 13.09 -4.46 11.44
N VAL A 689 12.81 -5.57 10.74
CA VAL A 689 12.66 -6.92 11.28
C VAL A 689 13.23 -7.96 10.32
N MET A 690 13.63 -9.12 10.85
CA MET A 690 14.05 -10.27 10.04
C MET A 690 12.91 -10.71 9.13
N SER A 691 13.15 -10.75 7.83
CA SER A 691 12.13 -11.00 6.82
C SER A 691 12.67 -11.84 5.66
N ASN A 692 11.76 -12.45 4.92
CA ASN A 692 12.06 -13.00 3.61
C ASN A 692 11.90 -11.90 2.56
N VAL A 693 12.86 -11.77 1.65
CA VAL A 693 12.84 -10.78 0.57
C VAL A 693 12.86 -11.52 -0.75
N ARG A 694 11.85 -11.28 -1.59
CA ARG A 694 11.74 -11.89 -2.92
C ARG A 694 11.78 -10.85 -4.01
N ASP A 695 12.29 -11.24 -5.17
CA ASP A 695 12.05 -10.49 -6.40
C ASP A 695 10.56 -10.55 -6.76
N ALA A 696 9.97 -9.40 -7.06
CA ALA A 696 8.52 -9.27 -7.25
C ALA A 696 7.99 -10.01 -8.49
N PHE A 697 8.80 -10.14 -9.54
CA PHE A 697 8.37 -10.78 -10.79
C PHE A 697 8.67 -12.27 -10.79
N SER A 698 9.87 -12.66 -10.38
CA SER A 698 10.31 -14.06 -10.42
C SER A 698 9.97 -14.87 -9.17
N GLY A 699 9.62 -14.22 -8.06
CA GLY A 699 9.38 -14.85 -6.76
C GLY A 699 10.64 -15.46 -6.12
N VAL A 700 11.81 -15.30 -6.75
CA VAL A 700 13.08 -15.83 -6.26
C VAL A 700 13.43 -15.19 -4.92
N LEU A 701 13.78 -16.03 -3.95
CA LEU A 701 14.24 -15.58 -2.63
C LEU A 701 15.62 -14.92 -2.76
N ILE A 702 15.68 -13.62 -2.50
CA ILE A 702 16.90 -12.81 -2.50
C ILE A 702 17.50 -12.73 -1.08
N GLY A 703 16.64 -12.69 -0.05
CA GLY A 703 17.05 -12.72 1.35
C GLY A 703 16.20 -13.70 2.14
N ASP A 704 16.84 -14.61 2.88
CA ASP A 704 16.18 -15.57 3.78
C ASP A 704 16.33 -15.08 5.23
N THR A 705 15.20 -14.82 5.89
CA THR A 705 15.13 -14.47 7.32
C THR A 705 16.23 -13.47 7.72
N THR A 706 16.31 -12.36 6.99
CA THR A 706 17.37 -11.36 7.10
C THR A 706 16.79 -9.98 7.36
N ASP A 707 17.53 -9.14 8.07
CA ASP A 707 17.22 -7.72 8.24
C ASP A 707 17.98 -6.84 7.24
N THR A 708 18.83 -7.45 6.39
CA THR A 708 19.69 -6.72 5.46
C THR A 708 19.83 -7.50 4.16
N VAL A 709 19.68 -6.81 3.04
CA VAL A 709 19.91 -7.37 1.70
C VAL A 709 20.86 -6.46 0.92
N THR A 710 21.86 -7.05 0.29
CA THR A 710 22.83 -6.34 -0.53
C THR A 710 22.83 -6.89 -1.95
N PHE A 711 22.78 -6.01 -2.94
CA PHE A 711 22.82 -6.36 -4.37
C PHE A 711 23.52 -5.27 -5.18
N THR A 712 24.08 -5.65 -6.32
CA THR A 712 24.70 -4.70 -7.26
C THR A 712 23.67 -4.25 -8.27
N MET A 713 23.65 -2.94 -8.56
CA MET A 713 22.80 -2.36 -9.60
C MET A 713 23.61 -1.52 -10.59
N SER A 714 23.16 -1.50 -11.84
CA SER A 714 23.59 -0.54 -12.86
C SER A 714 22.87 0.80 -12.70
N ASN A 715 23.45 1.88 -13.24
CA ASN A 715 22.77 3.18 -13.27
C ASN A 715 21.46 3.08 -14.08
N GLY A 716 20.36 3.57 -13.51
CA GLY A 716 19.03 3.51 -14.12
C GLY A 716 18.31 2.17 -14.00
N GLU A 717 18.91 1.15 -13.36
CA GLU A 717 18.24 -0.11 -13.10
C GLU A 717 17.18 0.04 -11.99
N THR A 718 16.06 -0.68 -12.12
CA THR A 718 14.96 -0.74 -11.14
C THR A 718 14.81 -2.16 -10.61
N ARG A 719 14.78 -2.32 -9.29
CA ARG A 719 14.52 -3.58 -8.60
C ARG A 719 13.22 -3.49 -7.83
N TRP A 720 12.34 -4.47 -8.03
CA TRP A 720 11.10 -4.63 -7.28
C TRP A 720 11.23 -5.81 -6.34
N LEU A 721 11.04 -5.57 -5.05
CA LEU A 721 11.16 -6.57 -4.00
C LEU A 721 9.87 -6.61 -3.17
N VAL A 722 9.46 -7.81 -2.78
CA VAL A 722 8.36 -8.03 -1.83
C VAL A 722 8.91 -8.60 -0.53
N LEU A 723 8.44 -8.03 0.57
CA LEU A 723 8.76 -8.44 1.92
C LEU A 723 7.69 -9.40 2.43
N GLU A 724 8.12 -10.59 2.82
CA GLU A 724 7.28 -11.59 3.46
C GLU A 724 7.75 -11.82 4.89
N LYS A 725 6.81 -12.03 5.80
CA LYS A 725 7.15 -12.49 7.14
C LYS A 725 7.81 -13.88 7.06
N PRO A 726 8.80 -14.20 7.90
CA PRO A 726 9.38 -15.53 7.91
C PRO A 726 8.36 -16.52 8.47
N THR A 727 7.96 -17.49 7.64
CA THR A 727 6.96 -18.52 7.97
C THR A 727 7.57 -19.76 8.63
N ALA A 728 8.89 -19.82 8.76
CA ALA A 728 9.58 -21.03 9.19
C ALA A 728 9.42 -21.31 10.70
N ALA A 729 8.78 -22.45 11.01
CA ALA A 729 8.80 -23.09 12.32
C ALA A 729 10.22 -23.12 12.92
N LYS A 730 10.36 -22.83 14.21
CA LYS A 730 11.67 -22.81 14.91
C LYS A 730 11.75 -23.90 15.96
N LYS A 731 12.73 -24.80 15.85
CA LYS A 731 13.00 -25.88 16.81
C LYS A 731 14.38 -25.74 17.46
N TYR A 732 14.40 -25.82 18.79
CA TYR A 732 15.63 -25.89 19.59
C TYR A 732 15.71 -27.25 20.28
N LYS A 733 16.58 -28.11 19.77
CA LYS A 733 16.92 -29.40 20.40
C LYS A 733 18.16 -29.26 21.25
N PHE A 734 18.04 -29.56 22.54
CA PHE A 734 19.14 -29.51 23.49
C PHE A 734 19.97 -30.79 23.38
N SER A 735 21.29 -30.65 23.45
CA SER A 735 22.26 -31.73 23.30
C SER A 735 23.49 -31.47 24.15
N ASN A 736 24.39 -32.46 24.23
CA ASN A 736 25.61 -32.31 25.01
C ASN A 736 26.49 -31.20 24.38
N GLY A 737 26.90 -30.23 25.19
CA GLY A 737 27.64 -29.05 24.72
C GLY A 737 26.79 -27.95 24.08
N PHE A 738 25.45 -28.02 24.19
CA PHE A 738 24.58 -26.93 23.78
C PHE A 738 24.83 -25.71 24.68
N ASP A 739 25.44 -24.67 24.13
CA ASP A 739 25.72 -23.41 24.83
C ASP A 739 24.52 -22.47 24.72
N LEU A 740 23.78 -22.31 25.82
CA LEU A 740 22.60 -21.44 25.90
C LEU A 740 22.95 -19.98 25.59
N ALA A 741 24.06 -19.47 26.13
CA ALA A 741 24.44 -18.07 25.97
C ALA A 741 24.87 -17.77 24.54
N ALA A 742 25.70 -18.63 23.93
CA ALA A 742 26.10 -18.50 22.53
C ALA A 742 24.91 -18.63 21.56
N LYS A 743 23.85 -19.32 21.97
CA LYS A 743 22.60 -19.42 21.21
C LYS A 743 21.59 -18.31 21.51
N GLY A 744 21.90 -17.38 22.42
CA GLY A 744 21.06 -16.22 22.76
C GLY A 744 19.96 -16.49 23.78
N PHE A 745 19.93 -17.66 24.42
CA PHE A 745 18.98 -17.94 25.50
C PHE A 745 19.36 -17.17 26.77
N THR A 746 18.35 -16.71 27.49
CA THR A 746 18.52 -16.16 28.84
C THR A 746 17.67 -16.95 29.83
N TYR A 747 18.01 -16.91 31.11
CA TYR A 747 17.29 -17.68 32.14
C TYR A 747 17.46 -17.03 33.51
N SER A 748 16.54 -17.37 34.43
CA SER A 748 16.60 -16.88 35.81
C SER A 748 17.68 -17.59 36.61
N GLY A 749 18.82 -16.93 36.83
CA GLY A 749 19.95 -17.47 37.60
C GLY A 749 19.83 -17.35 39.13
N TYR A 750 18.81 -16.64 39.65
CA TYR A 750 18.67 -16.41 41.10
C TYR A 750 17.85 -17.46 41.84
N ASN A 751 17.04 -18.26 41.14
CA ASN A 751 16.19 -19.32 41.74
C ASN A 751 16.44 -20.72 41.16
N SER A 752 17.22 -20.85 40.08
CA SER A 752 17.49 -22.11 39.41
C SER A 752 18.87 -22.14 38.75
N THR A 753 19.40 -23.35 38.53
CA THR A 753 20.59 -23.60 37.70
C THR A 753 20.21 -24.38 36.45
N PHE A 754 20.94 -24.15 35.36
CA PHE A 754 20.73 -24.81 34.06
C PHE A 754 22.02 -25.48 33.59
N ASN A 755 21.93 -26.69 33.07
CA ASN A 755 23.06 -27.47 32.56
C ASN A 755 22.66 -28.31 31.35
N THR A 756 23.54 -28.44 30.36
CA THR A 756 23.32 -29.24 29.14
C THR A 756 24.28 -30.44 29.00
N SER A 757 25.15 -30.69 29.98
CA SER A 757 26.20 -31.73 29.90
C SER A 757 25.69 -33.17 29.80
N THR A 758 24.41 -33.41 30.10
CA THR A 758 23.78 -34.75 30.09
C THR A 758 23.09 -35.09 28.77
N GLY A 759 23.26 -34.28 27.73
CA GLY A 759 22.63 -34.51 26.43
C GLY A 759 21.22 -33.93 26.28
N VAL A 760 20.73 -33.22 27.29
CA VAL A 760 19.44 -32.51 27.35
C VAL A 760 19.61 -31.27 28.25
N LEU A 761 18.65 -30.36 28.28
CA LEU A 761 18.64 -29.27 29.25
C LEU A 761 18.12 -29.76 30.61
N GLU A 762 18.97 -29.83 31.62
CA GLU A 762 18.60 -30.02 33.02
C GLU A 762 18.45 -28.65 33.70
N ALA A 763 17.27 -28.37 34.27
CA ALA A 763 17.04 -27.22 35.12
C ALA A 763 16.74 -27.68 36.56
N THR A 764 17.48 -27.16 37.53
CA THR A 764 17.36 -27.51 38.95
C THR A 764 16.98 -26.28 39.77
N VAL A 765 15.93 -26.40 40.58
CA VAL A 765 15.49 -25.32 41.49
C VAL A 765 16.45 -25.22 42.67
N THR A 766 17.02 -24.04 42.89
CA THR A 766 17.92 -23.74 44.02
C THR A 766 17.26 -22.90 45.12
N ASN A 767 16.19 -22.18 44.80
CA ASN A 767 15.40 -21.40 45.77
C ASN A 767 13.89 -21.49 45.50
N SER A 768 13.21 -22.35 46.25
CA SER A 768 11.76 -22.60 46.17
C SER A 768 10.89 -21.59 46.94
N SER A 769 11.48 -20.69 47.73
CA SER A 769 10.72 -19.72 48.53
C SER A 769 9.93 -18.68 47.71
N LEU A 770 10.20 -18.60 46.41
CA LEU A 770 9.59 -17.65 45.48
C LEU A 770 8.35 -18.21 44.77
N GLY A 771 8.02 -19.49 44.96
CA GLY A 771 6.85 -20.13 44.33
C GLY A 771 6.94 -20.28 42.81
N THR A 772 8.05 -19.89 42.19
CA THR A 772 8.32 -19.96 40.76
C THR A 772 9.46 -20.94 40.47
N GLY A 773 9.26 -21.81 39.48
CA GLY A 773 10.28 -22.76 39.04
C GLY A 773 11.32 -22.14 38.10
N PRO A 774 12.07 -22.97 37.35
CA PRO A 774 13.06 -22.49 36.39
C PRO A 774 12.39 -21.77 35.21
N ILE A 775 12.92 -20.59 34.88
CA ILE A 775 12.46 -19.75 33.77
C ILE A 775 13.53 -19.75 32.69
N LEU A 776 13.14 -20.12 31.46
CA LEU A 776 13.98 -20.12 30.26
C LEU A 776 13.38 -19.19 29.22
N ILE A 777 14.17 -18.28 28.65
CA ILE A 777 13.74 -17.33 27.63
C ILE A 777 14.54 -17.59 26.35
N THR A 778 13.84 -17.68 25.22
CA THR A 778 14.46 -17.90 23.90
C THR A 778 15.27 -16.69 23.45
N PRO A 779 16.05 -16.81 22.36
CA PRO A 779 16.67 -15.65 21.74
C PRO A 779 15.62 -14.64 21.29
N ALA A 780 15.96 -13.35 21.37
CA ALA A 780 15.14 -12.28 20.80
C ALA A 780 15.12 -12.40 19.26
N ASN A 781 14.17 -11.72 18.62
CA ASN A 781 13.97 -11.75 17.17
C ASN A 781 13.73 -13.16 16.62
N LEU A 782 12.82 -13.89 17.25
CA LEU A 782 12.35 -15.18 16.72
C LEU A 782 11.85 -15.03 15.28
N GLY A 783 11.18 -13.94 14.92
CA GLY A 783 10.81 -13.66 13.53
C GLY A 783 9.87 -14.70 12.95
N VAL A 784 9.07 -15.38 13.78
CA VAL A 784 8.13 -16.42 13.34
C VAL A 784 6.74 -15.80 13.31
N ASP A 785 6.01 -15.98 12.21
CA ASP A 785 4.60 -15.60 12.17
C ASP A 785 3.77 -16.48 13.14
N ALA A 786 3.11 -15.85 14.11
CA ALA A 786 2.30 -16.52 15.11
C ALA A 786 1.03 -17.15 14.50
N ASP A 787 0.42 -16.49 13.52
CA ASP A 787 -0.81 -16.91 12.86
C ASP A 787 -0.58 -18.22 12.09
N ASP A 788 0.58 -18.35 11.43
CA ASP A 788 0.97 -19.57 10.72
C ASP A 788 1.51 -20.68 11.65
N ASN A 789 1.87 -20.34 12.90
CA ASN A 789 2.48 -21.27 13.85
C ASN A 789 1.76 -21.27 15.22
N PRO A 790 0.52 -21.76 15.30
CA PRO A 790 -0.30 -21.72 16.51
C PRO A 790 0.13 -22.69 17.62
N HIS A 791 1.24 -23.43 17.47
CA HIS A 791 1.67 -24.41 18.46
C HIS A 791 3.08 -24.14 18.99
N VAL A 792 3.22 -24.18 20.32
CA VAL A 792 4.53 -24.27 20.98
C VAL A 792 4.67 -25.64 21.61
N ASN A 793 5.50 -26.49 21.04
CA ASN A 793 5.73 -27.86 21.45
C ASN A 793 6.93 -27.95 22.41
N ILE A 794 6.81 -28.75 23.46
CA ILE A 794 7.89 -29.01 24.42
C ILE A 794 7.97 -30.50 24.76
N ARG A 795 9.18 -31.08 24.67
CA ARG A 795 9.44 -32.44 25.14
C ARG A 795 10.14 -32.40 26.49
N ILE A 796 9.43 -32.80 27.54
CA ILE A 796 9.86 -32.59 28.93
C ILE A 796 9.74 -33.88 29.76
N ARG A 797 10.62 -34.02 30.75
CA ARG A 797 10.52 -34.99 31.83
C ARG A 797 10.62 -34.25 33.16
N ASN A 798 9.50 -34.12 33.84
CA ASN A 798 9.37 -33.42 35.11
C ASN A 798 9.48 -34.40 36.27
N VAL A 799 10.53 -34.31 37.08
CA VAL A 799 10.72 -35.17 38.26
C VAL A 799 10.35 -34.48 39.57
N SER A 800 9.61 -33.37 39.49
CA SER A 800 9.06 -32.66 40.65
C SER A 800 7.59 -33.02 40.90
N GLY A 801 7.04 -32.52 42.01
CA GLY A 801 5.62 -32.61 42.33
C GLY A 801 4.75 -31.51 41.69
N ALA A 802 5.34 -30.55 40.98
CA ALA A 802 4.60 -29.48 40.31
C ALA A 802 3.98 -29.97 39.00
N SER A 803 2.73 -29.59 38.71
CA SER A 803 1.94 -30.16 37.61
C SER A 803 1.61 -29.19 36.47
N VAL A 804 2.18 -27.99 36.47
CA VAL A 804 1.86 -26.95 35.48
C VAL A 804 3.12 -26.41 34.82
N SER A 805 3.10 -26.26 33.50
CA SER A 805 4.07 -25.46 32.73
C SER A 805 3.35 -24.30 32.07
N ARG A 806 4.03 -23.16 31.93
CA ARG A 806 3.45 -21.94 31.36
C ARG A 806 4.41 -21.31 30.35
N ILE A 807 3.85 -20.67 29.33
CA ILE A 807 4.58 -19.81 28.42
C ILE A 807 4.08 -18.38 28.47
N TYR A 808 4.96 -17.45 28.11
CA TYR A 808 4.64 -16.07 27.76
C TYR A 808 5.32 -15.73 26.43
N TRP A 809 4.80 -14.75 25.69
CA TRP A 809 5.40 -14.31 24.43
C TRP A 809 5.43 -12.78 24.27
N THR A 810 6.35 -12.32 23.42
CA THR A 810 6.40 -10.94 22.90
C THR A 810 6.27 -10.96 21.38
N THR A 811 5.83 -9.85 20.80
CA THR A 811 5.71 -9.65 19.35
C THR A 811 6.45 -8.37 18.93
N ASP A 812 6.61 -8.16 17.62
CA ASP A 812 7.11 -6.92 17.02
C ASP A 812 6.40 -5.63 17.52
N THR A 813 5.13 -5.76 17.87
CA THR A 813 4.26 -4.69 18.37
C THR A 813 4.12 -4.64 19.90
N SER A 814 4.67 -5.62 20.61
CA SER A 814 4.48 -5.79 22.06
C SER A 814 5.72 -6.38 22.70
N THR A 815 6.53 -5.51 23.32
CA THR A 815 7.90 -5.83 23.73
C THR A 815 8.02 -6.33 25.18
N SER A 816 6.93 -6.44 25.94
CA SER A 816 6.91 -6.94 27.32
C SER A 816 6.10 -8.24 27.48
N PHE A 817 6.54 -9.12 28.39
CA PHE A 817 5.79 -10.34 28.76
C PHE A 817 4.63 -9.97 29.70
N GLY A 818 3.43 -9.80 29.14
CA GLY A 818 2.20 -9.49 29.86
C GLY A 818 1.35 -10.72 30.21
N GLU A 819 0.47 -10.59 31.21
CA GLU A 819 -0.48 -11.65 31.63
C GLU A 819 -1.60 -11.89 30.62
N ASP A 820 -1.79 -10.98 29.67
CA ASP A 820 -2.66 -11.12 28.51
C ASP A 820 -2.05 -11.97 27.38
N LYS A 821 -0.74 -12.27 27.46
CA LYS A 821 0.03 -13.05 26.48
C LYS A 821 0.69 -14.25 27.14
N THR A 822 -0.14 -15.12 27.73
CA THR A 822 0.30 -16.32 28.41
C THR A 822 -0.61 -17.52 28.12
N SER A 823 -0.06 -18.72 28.21
CA SER A 823 -0.83 -19.97 28.17
C SER A 823 -0.18 -21.00 29.09
N ALA A 824 -1.00 -21.80 29.76
CA ALA A 824 -0.55 -22.82 30.71
C ALA A 824 -1.15 -24.17 30.37
N ILE A 825 -0.37 -25.22 30.58
CA ILE A 825 -0.77 -26.61 30.34
C ILE A 825 -0.45 -27.47 31.55
N ALA A 826 -1.29 -28.48 31.77
CA ALA A 826 -1.00 -29.54 32.72
C ALA A 826 0.10 -30.47 32.19
N ILE A 827 1.06 -30.77 33.05
CA ILE A 827 2.17 -31.69 32.82
C ILE A 827 2.21 -32.76 33.94
N GLY A 828 2.72 -33.94 33.62
CA GLY A 828 2.89 -35.02 34.58
C GLY A 828 3.90 -34.67 35.69
N THR A 829 3.70 -35.27 36.86
CA THR A 829 4.59 -35.18 38.04
C THR A 829 5.41 -36.45 38.20
N ASN A 830 6.63 -36.37 38.76
CA ASN A 830 7.48 -37.53 39.05
C ASN A 830 7.68 -38.49 37.86
N MET A 831 7.88 -37.94 36.67
CA MET A 831 7.89 -38.67 35.40
C MET A 831 9.15 -39.56 35.25
N GLY A 832 8.93 -40.84 34.94
CA GLY A 832 9.99 -41.80 34.62
C GLY A 832 10.53 -41.70 33.18
N SER A 833 9.79 -41.06 32.27
CA SER A 833 10.12 -40.92 30.84
C SER A 833 9.81 -39.50 30.33
N TYR A 834 10.30 -39.16 29.15
CA TYR A 834 9.95 -37.90 28.48
C TYR A 834 8.56 -37.98 27.84
N THR A 835 7.82 -36.88 27.86
CA THR A 835 6.52 -36.72 27.20
C THR A 835 6.51 -35.43 26.39
N ASN A 836 5.88 -35.46 25.22
CA ASN A 836 5.63 -34.24 24.46
C ASN A 836 4.36 -33.57 24.94
N TYR A 837 4.42 -32.26 25.07
CA TYR A 837 3.29 -31.39 25.32
C TYR A 837 3.26 -30.30 24.24
N SER A 838 2.09 -29.71 24.03
CA SER A 838 1.90 -28.58 23.12
C SER A 838 1.05 -27.53 23.83
N PHE A 839 1.48 -26.29 23.76
CA PHE A 839 0.64 -25.13 24.01
C PHE A 839 -0.09 -24.83 22.70
N ASP A 840 -1.40 -25.07 22.67
CA ASP A 840 -2.27 -24.73 21.55
C ASP A 840 -2.77 -23.29 21.72
N LEU A 841 -2.41 -22.45 20.76
CA LEU A 841 -2.64 -21.01 20.78
C LEU A 841 -3.53 -20.58 19.59
N SER A 842 -4.05 -21.54 18.81
CA SER A 842 -4.92 -21.31 17.65
C SER A 842 -6.14 -20.44 17.94
N ASN A 843 -6.64 -20.50 19.17
CA ASN A 843 -7.80 -19.71 19.63
C ASN A 843 -7.42 -18.63 20.65
N HIS A 844 -6.13 -18.35 20.83
CA HIS A 844 -5.69 -17.36 21.80
C HIS A 844 -5.76 -15.95 21.19
N PRO A 845 -6.56 -15.01 21.73
CA PRO A 845 -6.88 -13.74 21.06
C PRO A 845 -5.67 -12.82 20.84
N ASN A 846 -4.61 -13.01 21.63
CA ASN A 846 -3.38 -12.23 21.55
C ASN A 846 -2.18 -12.99 20.93
N TRP A 847 -2.43 -14.13 20.29
CA TRP A 847 -1.43 -14.89 19.54
C TRP A 847 -1.55 -14.55 18.05
N SER A 848 -0.93 -13.43 17.65
CA SER A 848 -0.97 -12.91 16.28
C SER A 848 0.26 -12.07 15.97
N GLY A 849 0.60 -11.91 14.69
CA GLY A 849 1.74 -11.08 14.27
C GLY A 849 3.10 -11.77 14.42
N THR A 850 4.20 -11.01 14.35
CA THR A 850 5.55 -11.59 14.33
C THR A 850 6.05 -11.84 15.75
N LEU A 851 6.29 -13.09 16.13
CA LEU A 851 6.86 -13.47 17.42
C LEU A 851 8.28 -12.91 17.56
N ASN A 852 8.55 -12.23 18.68
CA ASN A 852 9.87 -11.73 19.02
C ASN A 852 10.60 -12.68 19.99
N GLN A 853 9.93 -13.15 21.05
CA GLN A 853 10.57 -13.97 22.09
C GLN A 853 9.54 -14.83 22.84
N LEU A 854 9.93 -16.01 23.31
CA LEU A 854 9.15 -16.85 24.23
C LEU A 854 9.85 -16.96 25.58
N ARG A 855 9.06 -16.94 26.66
CA ARG A 855 9.47 -17.28 28.02
C ARG A 855 8.75 -18.55 28.44
N PHE A 856 9.50 -19.56 28.86
CA PHE A 856 9.01 -20.80 29.43
C PHE A 856 9.22 -20.81 30.94
N ASP A 857 8.12 -20.88 31.67
CA ASP A 857 8.12 -21.23 33.08
C ASP A 857 7.95 -22.76 33.14
N LEU A 858 9.08 -23.47 33.24
CA LEU A 858 9.16 -24.91 32.98
C LEU A 858 8.32 -25.75 33.94
N ILE A 859 8.24 -25.31 35.21
CA ILE A 859 7.33 -25.84 36.23
C ILE A 859 6.82 -24.67 37.10
N THR A 860 5.55 -24.70 37.46
CA THR A 860 4.89 -23.69 38.30
C THR A 860 3.91 -24.34 39.29
N GLY A 861 3.70 -23.71 40.44
CA GLY A 861 2.67 -24.12 41.41
C GLY A 861 3.17 -25.01 42.56
N PRO A 862 2.23 -25.57 43.36
CA PRO A 862 2.53 -26.38 44.53
C PRO A 862 3.36 -27.63 44.16
N GLY A 863 4.29 -28.03 45.03
CA GLY A 863 5.15 -29.21 44.81
C GLY A 863 6.56 -28.89 44.29
N ILE A 864 6.90 -27.61 44.12
CA ILE A 864 8.27 -27.14 43.92
C ILE A 864 9.01 -27.11 45.27
N VAL A 865 10.11 -27.87 45.36
CA VAL A 865 11.05 -27.85 46.50
C VAL A 865 12.49 -27.62 46.01
N ASN A 866 13.39 -27.18 46.89
CA ASN A 866 14.81 -27.09 46.54
C ASN A 866 15.33 -28.46 46.08
N GLY A 867 16.03 -28.48 44.94
CA GLY A 867 16.48 -29.70 44.28
C GLY A 867 15.47 -30.31 43.29
N SER A 868 14.27 -29.74 43.13
CA SER A 868 13.34 -30.14 42.06
C SER A 868 14.02 -30.00 40.71
N LYS A 869 13.89 -31.03 39.87
CA LYS A 869 14.49 -31.03 38.52
C LYS A 869 13.46 -31.17 37.43
N VAL A 870 13.75 -30.54 36.31
CA VAL A 870 13.01 -30.70 35.06
C VAL A 870 14.00 -30.81 33.91
N TYR A 871 13.72 -31.73 32.99
CA TYR A 871 14.58 -32.03 31.86
C TYR A 871 13.85 -31.70 30.56
N VAL A 872 14.47 -30.93 29.67
CA VAL A 872 13.90 -30.53 28.38
C VAL A 872 14.77 -31.07 27.25
N ASP A 873 14.18 -31.87 26.37
CA ASP A 873 14.86 -32.38 25.16
C ASP A 873 14.77 -31.37 24.01
N TYR A 874 13.57 -30.84 23.73
CA TYR A 874 13.41 -29.75 22.77
C TYR A 874 12.24 -28.83 23.10
N VAL A 875 12.31 -27.62 22.56
CA VAL A 875 11.17 -26.70 22.37
C VAL A 875 11.04 -26.36 20.89
N GLU A 876 9.83 -26.14 20.41
CA GLU A 876 9.53 -25.93 18.99
C GLU A 876 8.31 -25.05 18.80
N ILE A 877 8.41 -24.03 17.94
CA ILE A 877 7.28 -23.24 17.43
C ILE A 877 6.90 -23.86 16.09
N ALA A 878 5.66 -24.28 15.91
CA ALA A 878 5.23 -25.05 14.76
C ALA A 878 3.78 -24.78 14.35
N SER A 879 3.47 -25.12 13.11
CA SER A 879 2.11 -25.12 12.56
C SER A 879 1.24 -26.29 13.05
N LYS A 880 1.83 -27.29 13.73
CA LYS A 880 1.14 -28.50 14.20
C LYS A 880 1.65 -28.98 15.58
N PRO A 881 0.82 -29.69 16.37
CA PRO A 881 1.28 -30.37 17.59
C PRO A 881 2.23 -31.54 17.25
N PRO A 882 3.00 -32.06 18.23
CA PRO A 882 4.12 -32.98 17.97
C PRO A 882 3.69 -34.41 17.58
N PHE A 883 2.38 -34.71 17.55
CA PHE A 883 1.82 -36.04 17.25
C PHE A 883 0.53 -35.98 16.39
N ALA A 884 0.57 -35.30 15.24
CA ALA A 884 -0.52 -35.36 14.25
C ALA A 884 -0.25 -36.47 13.21
N ALA A 885 -0.22 -37.74 13.64
CA ALA A 885 -0.16 -38.86 12.71
C ALA A 885 -1.57 -39.32 12.36
N GLU A 886 -2.00 -39.06 11.12
CA GLU A 886 -3.26 -39.58 10.56
C GLU A 886 -3.23 -41.11 10.40
N ARG A 887 -2.05 -41.75 10.39
CA ARG A 887 -1.89 -43.20 10.25
C ARG A 887 -0.78 -43.77 11.15
N PHE A 888 -1.08 -44.89 11.79
CA PHE A 888 -0.14 -45.71 12.55
C PHE A 888 0.04 -47.08 11.90
N THR A 889 1.19 -47.29 11.25
CA THR A 889 1.57 -48.57 10.65
C THR A 889 2.48 -49.37 11.59
N PHE A 890 2.10 -50.62 11.89
CA PHE A 890 2.84 -51.51 12.77
C PHE A 890 3.81 -52.37 11.94
N ALA A 891 5.10 -52.05 12.02
CA ALA A 891 6.17 -52.77 11.32
C ALA A 891 7.04 -53.56 12.30
N THR A 892 7.94 -54.40 11.76
CA THR A 892 8.92 -55.16 12.54
C THR A 892 9.68 -54.26 13.51
N GLY A 893 9.61 -54.57 14.81
CA GLY A 893 10.30 -53.81 15.86
C GLY A 893 9.61 -52.51 16.26
N PHE A 894 8.35 -52.29 15.87
CA PHE A 894 7.56 -51.14 16.33
C PHE A 894 7.38 -51.18 17.87
N ASP A 895 7.99 -50.23 18.57
CA ASP A 895 7.90 -50.11 20.02
C ASP A 895 6.65 -49.30 20.42
N LEU A 896 5.60 -50.03 20.82
CA LEU A 896 4.33 -49.45 21.25
C LEU A 896 4.52 -48.44 22.41
N GLY A 897 5.35 -48.77 23.40
CA GLY A 897 5.55 -47.92 24.59
C GLY A 897 6.29 -46.63 24.25
N ALA A 898 7.38 -46.73 23.49
CA ALA A 898 8.12 -45.55 23.03
C ALA A 898 7.29 -44.63 22.11
N LYS A 899 6.30 -45.20 21.42
CA LYS A 899 5.36 -44.45 20.58
C LYS A 899 4.12 -43.95 21.33
N GLY A 900 4.00 -44.23 22.63
CA GLY A 900 2.94 -43.71 23.49
C GLY A 900 1.65 -44.53 23.49
N PHE A 901 1.63 -45.70 22.87
CA PHE A 901 0.48 -46.61 22.94
C PHE A 901 0.38 -47.25 24.32
N THR A 902 -0.85 -47.44 24.79
CA THR A 902 -1.13 -48.24 25.98
C THR A 902 -2.03 -49.42 25.62
N TYR A 903 -1.92 -50.53 26.34
CA TYR A 903 -2.69 -51.74 26.06
C TYR A 903 -2.90 -52.54 27.34
N SER A 904 -3.96 -53.34 27.39
CA SER A 904 -4.25 -54.18 28.56
C SER A 904 -3.46 -55.48 28.50
N GLY A 905 -2.34 -55.56 29.23
CA GLY A 905 -1.49 -56.76 29.28
C GLY A 905 -2.02 -57.92 30.13
N TYR A 906 -3.17 -57.75 30.80
CA TYR A 906 -3.70 -58.76 31.75
C TYR A 906 -4.49 -59.89 31.07
N ASN A 907 -5.01 -59.69 29.85
CA ASN A 907 -5.77 -60.69 29.10
C ASN A 907 -5.20 -61.02 27.71
N ALA A 908 -4.14 -60.32 27.27
CA ALA A 908 -3.47 -60.58 26.00
C ALA A 908 -1.98 -60.18 26.02
N SER A 909 -1.19 -60.81 25.15
CA SER A 909 0.18 -60.39 24.82
C SER A 909 0.23 -59.67 23.48
N PHE A 910 1.11 -58.67 23.37
CA PHE A 910 1.29 -57.81 22.19
C PHE A 910 2.73 -57.94 21.71
N ASN A 911 2.94 -58.24 20.43
CA ASN A 911 4.27 -58.49 19.86
C ASN A 911 4.39 -57.93 18.43
N THR A 912 5.48 -57.21 18.16
CA THR A 912 5.79 -56.61 16.84
C THR A 912 7.09 -57.15 16.23
N SER A 913 7.68 -58.22 16.80
CA SER A 913 8.97 -58.77 16.36
C SER A 913 8.94 -59.47 14.99
N THR A 914 7.76 -59.82 14.49
CA THR A 914 7.59 -60.60 13.25
C THR A 914 6.90 -59.80 12.13
N GLY A 915 6.70 -58.48 12.30
CA GLY A 915 6.03 -57.62 11.33
C GLY A 915 4.84 -56.88 11.94
N PRO A 916 3.61 -57.02 11.37
CA PRO A 916 2.38 -56.47 11.94
C PRO A 916 2.19 -56.83 13.41
N LEU A 917 1.44 -56.00 14.14
CA LEU A 917 1.18 -56.21 15.56
C LEU A 917 0.40 -57.51 15.77
N GLU A 918 1.06 -58.53 16.34
CA GLU A 918 0.43 -59.78 16.78
C GLU A 918 -0.13 -59.60 18.19
N VAL A 919 -1.42 -59.89 18.35
CA VAL A 919 -2.10 -59.87 19.63
C VAL A 919 -2.67 -61.25 19.93
N THR A 920 -2.19 -61.88 21.01
CA THR A 920 -2.63 -63.22 21.42
C THR A 920 -3.37 -63.14 22.75
N VAL A 921 -4.61 -63.63 22.80
CA VAL A 921 -5.41 -63.69 24.02
C VAL A 921 -4.83 -64.74 24.96
N THR A 922 -4.44 -64.33 26.16
CA THR A 922 -3.83 -65.18 27.19
C THR A 922 -4.83 -65.56 28.29
N ASN A 923 -5.91 -64.78 28.48
CA ASN A 923 -6.96 -65.07 29.46
C ASN A 923 -8.36 -64.62 28.99
N SER A 924 -9.16 -65.57 28.51
CA SER A 924 -10.53 -65.40 28.00
C SER A 924 -11.61 -65.43 29.09
N SER A 925 -11.28 -65.76 30.35
CA SER A 925 -12.24 -65.85 31.47
C SER A 925 -12.83 -64.50 31.90
N LEU A 926 -12.26 -63.39 31.42
CA LEU A 926 -12.69 -62.03 31.72
C LEU A 926 -13.77 -61.48 30.76
N GLY A 927 -14.15 -62.26 29.73
CA GLY A 927 -15.21 -61.88 28.78
C GLY A 927 -14.90 -60.66 27.88
N ALA A 928 -13.78 -59.97 28.09
CA ALA A 928 -13.33 -58.82 27.31
C ALA A 928 -12.17 -59.19 26.37
N GLY A 929 -12.21 -58.66 25.14
CA GLY A 929 -11.14 -58.82 24.17
C GLY A 929 -9.89 -57.97 24.46
N PRO A 930 -8.85 -58.08 23.63
CA PRO A 930 -7.64 -57.28 23.75
C PRO A 930 -7.88 -55.82 23.38
N ILE A 931 -7.32 -54.92 24.20
CA ILE A 931 -7.49 -53.47 24.09
C ILE A 931 -6.16 -52.82 23.68
N LEU A 932 -6.21 -51.97 22.66
CA LEU A 932 -5.10 -51.11 22.22
C LEU A 932 -5.55 -49.64 22.24
N ILE A 933 -4.79 -48.75 22.87
CA ILE A 933 -5.10 -47.32 23.00
C ILE A 933 -3.97 -46.51 22.36
N THR A 934 -4.32 -45.55 21.53
CA THR A 934 -3.38 -44.64 20.87
C THR A 934 -2.72 -43.69 21.86
N PRO A 935 -1.64 -43.00 21.46
CA PRO A 935 -1.10 -41.89 22.24
C PRO A 935 -2.16 -40.81 22.49
N GLY A 936 -2.04 -40.13 23.62
CA GLY A 936 -2.84 -38.94 23.95
C GLY A 936 -2.53 -37.76 23.04
N ARG A 937 -3.49 -36.83 22.97
CA ARG A 937 -3.43 -35.56 22.22
C ARG A 937 -3.16 -35.77 20.74
N LEU A 938 -3.94 -36.64 20.09
CA LEU A 938 -3.90 -36.84 18.63
C LEU A 938 -4.03 -35.53 17.85
N GLY A 939 -4.81 -34.57 18.36
CA GLY A 939 -4.89 -33.22 17.79
C GLY A 939 -5.53 -33.20 16.40
N ILE A 940 -6.38 -34.18 16.11
CA ILE A 940 -7.10 -34.31 14.85
C ILE A 940 -8.53 -33.83 15.07
N ASN A 941 -9.00 -32.92 14.21
CA ASN A 941 -10.38 -32.47 14.23
C ASN A 941 -11.28 -33.56 13.67
N ALA A 942 -12.20 -34.06 14.49
CA ALA A 942 -13.16 -35.10 14.11
C ALA A 942 -14.07 -34.67 12.96
N ALA A 943 -14.35 -33.37 12.81
CA ALA A 943 -15.19 -32.85 11.74
C ALA A 943 -14.58 -33.01 10.34
N ASP A 944 -13.24 -33.08 10.24
CA ASP A 944 -12.53 -33.19 8.97
C ASP A 944 -12.24 -34.65 8.58
N HIS A 945 -12.45 -35.59 9.52
CA HIS A 945 -12.09 -37.01 9.38
C HIS A 945 -13.21 -37.91 9.88
N HIS A 946 -14.10 -38.34 8.98
CA HIS A 946 -15.29 -39.12 9.35
C HIS A 946 -15.07 -40.63 9.47
N TYR A 947 -13.87 -41.12 9.16
CA TYR A 947 -13.57 -42.55 9.13
C TYR A 947 -12.38 -42.89 10.01
N VAL A 948 -12.46 -44.03 10.71
CA VAL A 948 -11.30 -44.68 11.31
C VAL A 948 -11.12 -46.04 10.68
N ASN A 949 -10.04 -46.22 9.92
CA ASN A 949 -9.74 -47.42 9.19
C ASN A 949 -8.80 -48.30 10.02
N ILE A 950 -9.06 -49.61 10.02
CA ILE A 950 -8.21 -50.62 10.65
C ILE A 950 -8.01 -51.79 9.68
N ARG A 951 -6.75 -52.17 9.46
CA ARG A 951 -6.42 -53.35 8.67
C ARG A 951 -6.04 -54.50 9.59
N ILE A 952 -6.92 -55.50 9.67
CA ILE A 952 -6.74 -56.65 10.58
C ILE A 952 -6.79 -57.99 9.85
N ARG A 953 -6.17 -59.00 10.47
CA ARG A 953 -6.39 -60.42 10.20
C ARG A 953 -6.80 -61.11 11.50
N ASN A 954 -8.07 -61.49 11.59
CA ASN A 954 -8.64 -62.12 12.78
C ASN A 954 -8.67 -63.65 12.63
N LEU A 955 -7.90 -64.37 13.45
CA LEU A 955 -7.87 -65.83 13.49
C LEU A 955 -8.77 -66.41 14.58
N SER A 956 -9.60 -65.58 15.22
CA SER A 956 -10.55 -66.02 16.24
C SER A 956 -11.95 -66.25 15.68
N GLY A 957 -12.84 -66.80 16.51
CA GLY A 957 -14.27 -66.92 16.22
C GLY A 957 -15.09 -65.67 16.54
N ALA A 958 -14.47 -64.61 17.08
CA ALA A 958 -15.12 -63.36 17.42
C ALA A 958 -15.39 -62.52 16.17
N SER A 959 -16.60 -62.00 16.00
CA SER A 959 -17.07 -61.40 14.74
C SER A 959 -17.25 -59.89 14.78
N SER A 960 -16.80 -59.20 15.83
CA SER A 960 -16.91 -57.74 15.94
C SER A 960 -15.64 -57.08 16.46
N SER A 961 -15.46 -55.82 16.09
CA SER A 961 -14.43 -54.92 16.64
C SER A 961 -15.10 -53.62 17.08
N ARG A 962 -14.57 -52.99 18.12
CA ARG A 962 -15.17 -51.78 18.70
C ARG A 962 -14.12 -50.69 18.90
N ILE A 963 -14.50 -49.45 18.60
CA ILE A 963 -13.70 -48.25 18.84
C ILE A 963 -14.37 -47.38 19.89
N TYR A 964 -13.55 -46.72 20.71
CA TYR A 964 -13.93 -45.64 21.60
C TYR A 964 -13.02 -44.42 21.36
N TRP A 965 -13.48 -43.22 21.68
CA TRP A 965 -12.66 -42.00 21.57
C TRP A 965 -12.83 -41.06 22.76
N THR A 966 -11.79 -40.28 23.04
CA THR A 966 -11.82 -39.14 23.97
C THR A 966 -11.57 -37.83 23.23
N THR A 967 -11.99 -36.73 23.84
CA THR A 967 -11.71 -35.36 23.40
C THR A 967 -11.20 -34.54 24.58
N GLY A 968 -10.62 -33.37 24.33
CA GLY A 968 -10.18 -32.49 25.44
C GLY A 968 -11.29 -32.15 26.44
N THR A 969 -12.55 -32.13 25.99
CA THR A 969 -13.74 -31.87 26.82
C THR A 969 -14.39 -33.13 27.42
N SER A 970 -13.95 -34.32 27.01
CA SER A 970 -14.49 -35.61 27.44
C SER A 970 -13.34 -36.62 27.57
N PRO A 971 -12.59 -36.56 28.69
CA PRO A 971 -11.31 -37.25 28.84
C PRO A 971 -11.46 -38.75 29.21
N THR A 972 -12.67 -39.29 29.24
CA THR A 972 -12.97 -40.67 29.64
C THR A 972 -13.62 -41.45 28.50
N PHE A 973 -13.18 -42.69 28.26
CA PHE A 973 -13.86 -43.59 27.32
C PHE A 973 -15.24 -43.98 27.86
N GLY A 974 -16.30 -43.57 27.17
CA GLY A 974 -17.70 -43.84 27.50
C GLY A 974 -18.46 -44.50 26.35
N GLU A 975 -19.58 -45.13 26.66
CA GLU A 975 -20.43 -45.82 25.67
C GLU A 975 -21.12 -44.86 24.69
N ASP A 976 -21.25 -43.58 25.07
CA ASP A 976 -21.70 -42.48 24.23
C ASP A 976 -20.70 -42.10 23.12
N LYS A 977 -19.42 -42.45 23.31
CA LYS A 977 -18.32 -42.23 22.35
C LYS A 977 -17.70 -43.54 21.90
N ALA A 978 -18.55 -44.43 21.39
CA ALA A 978 -18.16 -45.73 20.88
C ALA A 978 -18.85 -46.08 19.57
N SER A 979 -18.20 -46.90 18.73
CA SER A 979 -18.78 -47.48 17.52
C SER A 979 -18.32 -48.92 17.34
N THR A 980 -19.17 -49.78 16.79
CA THR A 980 -18.89 -51.21 16.60
C THR A 980 -19.10 -51.59 15.15
N ILE A 981 -18.17 -52.37 14.61
CA ILE A 981 -18.25 -52.93 13.26
C ILE A 981 -18.23 -54.46 13.31
N SER A 982 -18.78 -55.08 12.27
CA SER A 982 -18.63 -56.52 12.05
C SER A 982 -17.30 -56.78 11.33
N ILE A 983 -16.60 -57.83 11.76
CA ILE A 983 -15.34 -58.29 11.16
C ILE A 983 -15.41 -59.79 10.86
N GLY A 984 -14.67 -60.23 9.85
CA GLY A 984 -14.57 -61.64 9.50
C GLY A 984 -13.93 -62.50 10.61
N THR A 985 -14.29 -63.78 10.65
CA THR A 985 -13.72 -64.79 11.55
C THR A 985 -12.79 -65.72 10.79
N ASN A 986 -11.79 -66.32 11.46
CA ASN A 986 -10.85 -67.29 10.88
C ASN A 986 -10.23 -66.86 9.53
N MET A 987 -9.78 -65.62 9.44
CA MET A 987 -9.38 -64.97 8.20
C MET A 987 -8.05 -65.51 7.62
N GLY A 988 -8.08 -65.90 6.34
CA GLY A 988 -6.89 -66.35 5.60
C GLY A 988 -5.87 -65.23 5.28
N GLY A 989 -6.30 -63.97 5.30
CA GLY A 989 -5.47 -62.79 4.99
C GLY A 989 -5.96 -61.54 5.73
N TYR A 990 -5.32 -60.39 5.46
CA TYR A 990 -5.72 -59.10 6.03
C TYR A 990 -6.89 -58.49 5.26
N THR A 991 -7.77 -57.79 5.98
CA THR A 991 -8.88 -57.02 5.40
C THR A 991 -8.94 -55.65 6.05
N ASN A 992 -9.28 -54.63 5.26
CA ASN A 992 -9.54 -53.28 5.74
C ASN A 992 -10.99 -53.21 6.22
N TYR A 993 -11.19 -52.66 7.41
CA TYR A 993 -12.49 -52.29 7.92
C TYR A 993 -12.47 -50.81 8.30
N SER A 994 -13.62 -50.16 8.15
CA SER A 994 -13.75 -48.72 8.42
C SER A 994 -14.88 -48.53 9.43
N PHE A 995 -14.58 -47.83 10.52
CA PHE A 995 -15.59 -47.26 11.40
C PHE A 995 -16.07 -45.97 10.74
N ASP A 996 -17.29 -45.98 10.19
CA ASP A 996 -17.95 -44.77 9.71
C ASP A 996 -18.58 -44.03 10.90
N LEU A 997 -18.08 -42.82 11.15
CA LEU A 997 -18.45 -41.97 12.25
C LEU A 997 -19.15 -40.69 11.77
N SER A 998 -19.40 -40.56 10.46
CA SER A 998 -20.05 -39.39 9.83
C SER A 998 -21.42 -39.07 10.42
N SER A 999 -22.15 -40.09 10.86
CA SER A 999 -23.49 -39.97 11.45
C SER A 999 -23.50 -39.91 12.97
N ASN A 1000 -22.33 -40.00 13.63
CA ASN A 1000 -22.25 -39.99 15.07
C ASN A 1000 -22.11 -38.55 15.62
N PRO A 1001 -23.13 -38.00 16.31
CA PRO A 1001 -23.09 -36.61 16.79
C PRO A 1001 -22.01 -36.36 17.86
N ASN A 1002 -21.50 -37.43 18.50
CA ASN A 1002 -20.44 -37.34 19.51
C ASN A 1002 -19.03 -37.45 18.91
N TRP A 1003 -18.92 -37.68 17.59
CA TRP A 1003 -17.68 -37.58 16.82
C TRP A 1003 -17.44 -36.12 16.41
N ALA A 1004 -17.10 -35.29 17.39
CA ALA A 1004 -16.91 -33.85 17.21
C ALA A 1004 -15.78 -33.32 18.10
N GLY A 1005 -15.17 -32.22 17.68
CA GLY A 1005 -14.06 -31.57 18.38
C GLY A 1005 -12.71 -32.23 18.15
N MET A 1006 -11.70 -31.75 18.89
CA MET A 1006 -10.33 -32.28 18.79
C MET A 1006 -10.21 -33.62 19.50
N LEU A 1007 -9.84 -34.66 18.75
CA LEU A 1007 -9.59 -36.00 19.26
C LEU A 1007 -8.35 -36.02 20.16
N ASP A 1008 -8.48 -36.67 21.31
CA ASP A 1008 -7.39 -36.86 22.26
C ASP A 1008 -6.81 -38.27 22.18
N GLN A 1009 -7.62 -39.33 22.31
CA GLN A 1009 -7.21 -40.73 22.15
C GLN A 1009 -8.27 -41.55 21.43
N LEU A 1010 -7.83 -42.63 20.79
CA LEU A 1010 -8.67 -43.73 20.33
C LEU A 1010 -8.33 -45.00 21.12
N ARG A 1011 -9.35 -45.75 21.50
CA ARG A 1011 -9.23 -47.09 22.06
C ARG A 1011 -9.89 -48.08 21.12
N PHE A 1012 -9.15 -49.12 20.73
CA PHE A 1012 -9.59 -50.23 19.92
C PHE A 1012 -9.72 -51.48 20.79
N ASP A 1013 -10.94 -52.00 20.87
CA ASP A 1013 -11.22 -53.36 21.33
C ASP A 1013 -11.17 -54.25 20.09
N LEU A 1014 -10.00 -54.84 19.85
CA LEU A 1014 -9.61 -55.38 18.53
C LEU A 1014 -10.51 -56.52 18.07
N ILE A 1015 -11.00 -57.34 19.00
CA ILE A 1015 -12.02 -58.36 18.79
C ILE A 1015 -12.98 -58.38 20.00
N THR A 1016 -14.29 -58.53 19.77
CA THR A 1016 -15.31 -58.55 20.82
C THR A 1016 -16.36 -59.65 20.55
N GLY A 1017 -17.05 -60.11 21.60
CA GLY A 1017 -18.17 -61.06 21.48
C GLY A 1017 -17.83 -62.55 21.65
N PRO A 1018 -18.81 -63.44 21.45
CA PRO A 1018 -18.62 -64.90 21.57
C PRO A 1018 -17.62 -65.42 20.53
N GLY A 1019 -16.76 -66.36 20.93
CA GLY A 1019 -15.69 -66.92 20.08
C GLY A 1019 -14.26 -66.49 20.45
N ILE A 1020 -14.10 -65.63 21.47
CA ILE A 1020 -12.81 -65.37 22.10
C ILE A 1020 -12.47 -66.52 23.06
N VAL A 1021 -11.39 -67.24 22.76
CA VAL A 1021 -10.82 -68.31 23.61
C VAL A 1021 -9.33 -68.08 23.86
N ASN A 1022 -8.75 -68.70 24.89
CA ASN A 1022 -7.30 -68.67 25.11
C ASN A 1022 -6.56 -69.14 23.86
N GLY A 1023 -5.56 -68.38 23.43
CA GLY A 1023 -4.83 -68.61 22.18
C GLY A 1023 -5.44 -67.97 20.94
N SER A 1024 -6.58 -67.28 21.05
CA SER A 1024 -7.13 -66.47 19.94
C SER A 1024 -6.11 -65.43 19.50
N LYS A 1025 -5.92 -65.28 18.19
CA LYS A 1025 -4.97 -64.32 17.60
C LYS A 1025 -5.66 -63.32 16.69
N VAL A 1026 -5.26 -62.05 16.80
CA VAL A 1026 -5.58 -61.00 15.84
C VAL A 1026 -4.29 -60.28 15.48
N TYR A 1027 -4.11 -60.00 14.20
CA TYR A 1027 -3.00 -59.20 13.69
C TYR A 1027 -3.50 -57.85 13.22
N VAL A 1028 -2.78 -56.76 13.54
CA VAL A 1028 -3.11 -55.40 13.12
C VAL A 1028 -1.93 -54.85 12.31
N ASP A 1029 -2.20 -54.48 11.05
CA ASP A 1029 -1.20 -53.90 10.15
C ASP A 1029 -1.13 -52.38 10.31
N TYR A 1030 -2.27 -51.70 10.28
CA TYR A 1030 -2.35 -50.28 10.59
C TYR A 1030 -3.71 -49.87 11.16
N VAL A 1031 -3.72 -48.72 11.84
CA VAL A 1031 -4.90 -47.91 12.12
C VAL A 1031 -4.72 -46.52 11.51
N GLU A 1032 -5.79 -45.92 10.98
CA GLU A 1032 -5.75 -44.66 10.24
C GLU A 1032 -7.02 -43.84 10.51
N ILE A 1033 -6.89 -42.54 10.67
CA ILE A 1033 -7.96 -41.57 10.79
C ILE A 1033 -8.02 -40.83 9.46
N ALA A 1034 -9.13 -40.98 8.74
CA ALA A 1034 -9.21 -40.60 7.32
C ALA A 1034 -10.45 -39.74 7.02
N SER A 1035 -10.32 -38.89 6.01
CA SER A 1035 -11.43 -38.12 5.42
C SER A 1035 -12.30 -38.95 4.47
N ALA A 1036 -11.84 -40.13 4.06
CA ALA A 1036 -12.52 -41.08 3.19
C ALA A 1036 -12.34 -42.54 3.68
N PRO A 1037 -13.30 -43.45 3.40
CA PRO A 1037 -13.31 -44.82 3.92
C PRO A 1037 -12.20 -45.73 3.40
#